data_AF-A0A8H6J6L9-F1
#
_entry.id   AF-A0A8H6J6L9-F1
#
_cell.length_a   1.000
_cell.length_b   1.000
_cell.length_c   1.000
_cell.angle_alpha   90.00
_cell.angle_beta   90.00
_cell.angle_gamma   90.00
#
_symmetry.space_group_name_H-M   'P 1'
#
loop_
_entity.id
_entity.type
_entity.pdbx_description
1 polymer ?
#
loop_
_entity_poly.entity_id
_entity_poly.type
_entity_poly.pdbx_seq_one_letter_code
_entity_poly.pdbx_strand_id
1 'polypeptide(L)'
;MSKRDTIRIVEDDTVPQDYLPSYESATSESLGQSHRNSVNTNGRIDVNLDSRLATTLARFVPDFKDPAIAAATAAQGPPPEYVEAAARFADTKTFPVKLNIVIQVVGSRGDVQPFVALGNELQSYGHRVRLATHDVFDSFVRGSGLEFYPIGGDPSELMAYMVKNPGLIPSLKSLKGGDIQKKRKMVREMLDGCWRSCIEPDTVTGKPFVADAIIANPPSFAHVHCAQALSVPLHLMFTMPWSSTRAFPHPLANLKFGEKGVIDPMTANFVSYSVVEWLTWQGLGDVINEWRKTIDLEEVPFSEGPVLAEVQKIPFTYCWSPALVPKPVDWPAYIDVCGFFFREPPKYTPDPELANFLASGPTPIYIGFGSIVIDDPDRMTKILVEAVNRAGVRAIISKGWSKLGGVESENVLFLGDCPHEWLFANVAAVFHHGGAGTTACGLLNGRPTTIVPFFGDQPFWGDMVAVAGAGPKPIPHQQLDVENLTEAIRFCLTPEALAAAGEVAAKMKTENGVATAAKSFHANLPLEALPCDIFPDQPASWEYKRSKKHLRLSKKAAGILLDHLKIGQKNMSPHDVRSFIIENRRWDPVTGTSSALLGVATGMVKGATDIVVKPVQTYHQRSKLKSAEAEDASSSRGHSPPPESPGLAPPQSDALQRPVSAGRGSSSGAATAGAMLKASASGVGGFFKSYGKFYVDVPLAVTDGLRNAPKLYGEKVEERAPITDWKSGAVEGGKHFVTGLGEGFADLFVQPYKGGRDGGAAGAALGLGKGVMNMTTKTMSATLGIVAYPGQGIYKSIRTAVKSKTRHNIAAARLREGEYLTRNSQVDVQAVLVKFDELCRTQESKKGRAATENNVGGSQQ
;
A
#
# COMPACT_ATOMS: atom_id res chain seq x y z
N MET A 1 -57.87 4.73 -58.72
CA MET A 1 -56.85 3.87 -59.37
C MET A 1 -55.58 4.71 -59.47
N SER A 2 -54.39 4.39 -58.95
CA SER A 2 -53.81 3.33 -58.12
C SER A 2 -52.47 3.89 -57.58
N LYS A 3 -51.99 3.39 -56.44
CA LYS A 3 -50.68 3.62 -55.77
C LYS A 3 -50.48 4.96 -55.03
N ARG A 4 -50.84 4.95 -53.75
CA ARG A 4 -50.10 5.55 -52.61
C ARG A 4 -50.87 5.18 -51.34
N ASP A 5 -50.43 4.12 -50.66
CA ASP A 5 -50.86 3.87 -49.28
C ASP A 5 -49.63 3.79 -48.38
N THR A 6 -49.65 4.72 -47.44
CA THR A 6 -48.66 5.05 -46.43
C THR A 6 -48.85 4.12 -45.25
N ILE A 7 -47.85 3.30 -44.91
CA ILE A 7 -47.78 2.64 -43.61
C ILE A 7 -46.75 3.40 -42.78
N ARG A 8 -47.25 4.12 -41.78
CA ARG A 8 -46.47 4.74 -40.70
C ARG A 8 -45.78 3.63 -39.90
N ILE A 9 -44.45 3.66 -39.84
CA ILE A 9 -43.67 3.03 -38.78
C ILE A 9 -43.06 4.17 -37.97
N VAL A 10 -43.35 4.11 -36.67
CA VAL A 10 -43.02 5.07 -35.63
C VAL A 10 -41.50 5.17 -35.49
N GLU A 11 -40.97 6.38 -35.70
CA GLU A 11 -39.69 6.81 -35.13
C GLU A 11 -39.86 6.82 -33.60
N ASP A 12 -39.24 5.86 -32.92
CA ASP A 12 -38.91 5.99 -31.50
C ASP A 12 -37.39 6.11 -31.39
N ASP A 13 -36.90 7.31 -31.68
CA ASP A 13 -35.56 7.79 -31.34
C ASP A 13 -35.52 8.06 -29.84
N THR A 14 -35.37 7.03 -29.01
CA THR A 14 -34.88 7.18 -27.63
C THR A 14 -34.05 5.97 -27.18
N VAL A 15 -32.86 5.79 -27.76
CA VAL A 15 -31.77 5.11 -27.03
C VAL A 15 -31.20 6.13 -26.05
N PRO A 16 -31.32 5.93 -24.72
CA PRO A 16 -30.79 6.89 -23.75
C PRO A 16 -29.28 7.03 -23.92
N GLN A 17 -28.84 8.26 -24.18
CA GLN A 17 -27.45 8.62 -24.46
C GLN A 17 -26.57 8.68 -23.18
N ASP A 18 -26.91 7.92 -22.15
CA ASP A 18 -26.21 7.89 -20.86
C ASP A 18 -25.33 6.63 -20.74
N TYR A 19 -24.23 6.59 -21.51
CA TYR A 19 -23.16 5.62 -21.28
C TYR A 19 -21.92 6.30 -20.71
N LEU A 20 -21.69 6.02 -19.43
CA LEU A 20 -20.45 6.14 -18.64
C LEU A 20 -19.71 7.50 -18.68
N PRO A 21 -19.82 8.33 -17.62
CA PRO A 21 -18.78 9.32 -17.40
C PRO A 21 -17.47 8.61 -17.03
N SER A 22 -16.40 8.91 -17.77
CA SER A 22 -15.03 8.62 -17.35
C SER A 22 -14.81 9.22 -15.96
N TYR A 23 -14.00 8.58 -15.11
CA TYR A 23 -13.66 9.12 -13.79
C TYR A 23 -13.16 10.59 -13.89
N GLU A 24 -12.53 10.95 -15.01
CA GLU A 24 -12.10 12.31 -15.36
C GLU A 24 -13.27 13.27 -15.71
N SER A 25 -14.36 12.82 -16.34
CA SER A 25 -15.52 13.69 -16.62
C SER A 25 -16.32 14.05 -15.36
N ALA A 26 -16.26 13.23 -14.31
CA ALA A 26 -16.71 13.64 -12.97
C ALA A 26 -15.83 14.74 -12.36
N THR A 27 -14.58 14.93 -12.84
CA THR A 27 -13.64 15.93 -12.32
C THR A 27 -13.80 17.32 -12.93
N SER A 28 -14.28 17.46 -14.18
CA SER A 28 -14.38 18.77 -14.84
C SER A 28 -15.69 19.51 -14.56
N GLU A 29 -16.83 18.82 -14.47
CA GLU A 29 -18.14 19.46 -14.21
C GLU A 29 -18.40 19.75 -12.72
N SER A 30 -17.70 19.10 -11.79
CA SER A 30 -17.87 19.34 -10.34
C SER A 30 -17.35 20.71 -9.87
N LEU A 31 -16.67 21.44 -10.75
CA LEU A 31 -16.11 22.77 -10.46
C LEU A 31 -17.16 23.90 -10.45
N GLY A 32 -18.40 23.63 -10.88
CA GLY A 32 -19.39 24.69 -11.16
C GLY A 32 -20.66 24.74 -10.30
N GLN A 33 -21.10 23.67 -9.61
CA GLN A 33 -22.41 23.67 -8.94
C GLN A 33 -22.41 23.09 -7.51
N SER A 34 -23.18 23.77 -6.67
CA SER A 34 -23.18 23.80 -5.21
C SER A 34 -23.87 22.61 -4.52
N HIS A 35 -23.27 21.41 -4.57
CA HIS A 35 -23.60 20.33 -3.63
C HIS A 35 -22.32 19.74 -3.03
N ARG A 36 -21.73 20.49 -2.09
CA ARG A 36 -20.54 20.09 -1.34
C ARG A 36 -20.92 19.06 -0.28
N ASN A 37 -20.19 17.95 -0.21
CA ASN A 37 -20.10 17.13 1.01
C ASN A 37 -19.66 18.07 2.14
N SER A 38 -20.58 18.44 3.04
CA SER A 38 -20.28 19.26 4.20
C SER A 38 -19.69 18.38 5.31
N VAL A 39 -18.79 18.92 6.12
CA VAL A 39 -18.25 18.19 7.26
C VAL A 39 -18.90 18.70 8.53
N ASN A 40 -19.37 17.79 9.38
CA ASN A 40 -20.08 18.11 10.60
C ASN A 40 -19.09 18.42 11.76
N THR A 41 -19.63 19.01 12.82
CA THR A 41 -18.93 19.41 14.07
C THR A 41 -18.38 18.24 14.90
N ASN A 42 -18.68 16.99 14.54
CA ASN A 42 -18.17 15.76 15.18
C ASN A 42 -17.00 15.10 14.43
N GLY A 43 -16.58 15.70 13.33
CA GLY A 43 -15.34 15.35 12.66
C GLY A 43 -15.29 14.11 11.81
N ARG A 44 -16.48 13.67 11.45
CA ARG A 44 -16.69 12.65 10.45
C ARG A 44 -17.17 13.31 9.15
N ILE A 45 -16.73 12.79 8.02
CA ILE A 45 -17.11 13.28 6.69
C ILE A 45 -18.55 12.85 6.41
N ASP A 46 -19.43 13.79 6.07
CA ASP A 46 -20.75 13.39 5.58
C ASP A 46 -20.62 12.83 4.17
N VAL A 47 -20.88 11.54 4.03
CA VAL A 47 -20.93 10.84 2.75
C VAL A 47 -22.37 10.85 2.30
N ASN A 48 -22.70 11.74 1.36
CA ASN A 48 -23.99 11.71 0.68
C ASN A 48 -23.98 10.54 -0.32
N LEU A 49 -24.75 9.51 -0.02
CA LEU A 49 -24.83 8.29 -0.83
C LEU A 49 -25.56 8.50 -2.15
N ASP A 50 -26.35 9.57 -2.29
CA ASP A 50 -26.97 9.97 -3.56
C ASP A 50 -26.02 10.82 -4.43
N SER A 51 -24.81 11.12 -3.96
CA SER A 51 -23.84 11.90 -4.75
C SER A 51 -23.35 11.12 -5.97
N ARG A 52 -23.02 11.83 -7.06
CA ARG A 52 -22.43 11.24 -8.28
C ARG A 52 -21.13 10.49 -7.96
N LEU A 53 -20.34 10.96 -6.99
CA LEU A 53 -19.12 10.29 -6.52
C LEU A 53 -19.44 8.96 -5.84
N ALA A 54 -20.35 8.96 -4.85
CA ALA A 54 -20.71 7.74 -4.12
C ALA A 54 -21.35 6.69 -5.05
N THR A 55 -22.28 7.12 -5.92
CA THR A 55 -22.92 6.24 -6.91
C THR A 55 -21.94 5.72 -7.98
N THR A 56 -20.92 6.49 -8.37
CA THR A 56 -19.86 6.03 -9.28
C THR A 56 -18.95 5.01 -8.59
N LEU A 57 -18.51 5.30 -7.36
CA LEU A 57 -17.67 4.39 -6.57
C LEU A 57 -18.42 3.08 -6.23
N ALA A 58 -19.73 3.15 -5.98
CA ALA A 58 -20.57 1.99 -5.72
C ALA A 58 -20.57 0.97 -6.88
N ARG A 59 -20.42 1.43 -8.13
CA ARG A 59 -20.33 0.54 -9.31
C ARG A 59 -19.03 -0.27 -9.37
N PHE A 60 -18.02 0.14 -8.62
CA PHE A 60 -16.74 -0.57 -8.52
C PHE A 60 -16.66 -1.46 -7.27
N VAL A 61 -17.66 -1.40 -6.39
CA VAL A 61 -17.79 -2.38 -5.31
C VAL A 61 -18.14 -3.71 -5.96
N PRO A 62 -17.41 -4.80 -5.65
CA PRO A 62 -17.75 -6.11 -6.17
C PRO A 62 -19.21 -6.45 -5.85
N ASP A 63 -20.04 -6.66 -6.87
CA ASP A 63 -21.41 -7.09 -6.64
C ASP A 63 -21.41 -8.58 -6.28
N PHE A 64 -21.42 -8.87 -4.99
CA PHE A 64 -21.48 -10.25 -4.49
C PHE A 64 -22.81 -10.95 -4.78
N LYS A 65 -23.79 -10.27 -5.39
CA LYS A 65 -25.00 -10.90 -5.95
C LYS A 65 -24.81 -11.37 -7.39
N ASP A 66 -23.76 -10.93 -8.08
CA ASP A 66 -23.38 -11.47 -9.39
C ASP A 66 -23.08 -12.96 -9.20
N PRO A 67 -23.82 -13.88 -9.86
CA PRO A 67 -23.59 -15.31 -9.75
C PRO A 67 -22.16 -15.72 -10.09
N ALA A 68 -21.43 -14.96 -10.91
CA ALA A 68 -20.03 -15.22 -11.25
C ALA A 68 -19.05 -14.76 -10.18
N ILE A 69 -19.36 -13.68 -9.44
CA ILE A 69 -18.58 -13.22 -8.27
C ILE A 69 -18.93 -14.08 -7.08
N ALA A 70 -20.22 -14.34 -6.82
CA ALA A 70 -20.69 -15.30 -5.83
C ALA A 70 -20.13 -16.71 -6.10
N ALA A 71 -20.06 -17.15 -7.36
CA ALA A 71 -19.41 -18.41 -7.72
C ALA A 71 -17.88 -18.33 -7.65
N ALA A 72 -17.24 -17.17 -7.86
CA ALA A 72 -15.79 -17.01 -7.64
C ALA A 72 -15.44 -16.98 -6.15
N THR A 73 -16.28 -16.37 -5.32
CA THR A 73 -16.22 -16.36 -3.85
C THR A 73 -16.60 -17.73 -3.28
N ALA A 74 -17.55 -18.44 -3.88
CA ALA A 74 -17.89 -19.82 -3.50
C ALA A 74 -16.88 -20.86 -4.05
N ALA A 75 -16.22 -20.58 -5.18
CA ALA A 75 -15.12 -21.38 -5.71
C ALA A 75 -13.81 -21.15 -4.96
N GLN A 76 -13.71 -20.08 -4.16
CA GLN A 76 -12.70 -19.96 -3.10
C GLN A 76 -12.99 -20.91 -1.91
N GLY A 77 -14.09 -21.68 -1.98
CA GLY A 77 -14.60 -22.52 -0.90
C GLY A 77 -15.34 -21.69 0.17
N PRO A 78 -15.95 -22.33 1.19
CA PRO A 78 -16.08 -21.63 2.47
C PRO A 78 -14.70 -21.03 2.82
N PRO A 79 -14.62 -19.82 3.42
CA PRO A 79 -13.34 -19.32 3.88
C PRO A 79 -12.66 -20.46 4.65
N PRO A 80 -11.42 -20.84 4.28
CA PRO A 80 -10.76 -21.98 4.89
C PRO A 80 -10.88 -21.82 6.40
N GLU A 81 -11.13 -22.92 7.11
CA GLU A 81 -11.20 -22.96 8.56
C GLU A 81 -10.11 -22.03 9.10
N TYR A 82 -10.51 -20.95 9.77
CA TYR A 82 -9.65 -19.78 10.01
C TYR A 82 -8.51 -20.18 10.91
N VAL A 83 -7.41 -20.64 10.30
CA VAL A 83 -6.12 -20.70 10.97
C VAL A 83 -5.66 -19.26 10.98
N GLU A 84 -5.95 -18.56 12.09
CA GLU A 84 -5.32 -17.28 12.42
C GLU A 84 -3.85 -17.38 12.01
N ALA A 85 -3.30 -16.39 11.31
CA ALA A 85 -1.89 -16.43 10.94
C ALA A 85 -1.00 -16.68 12.18
N ALA A 86 -1.49 -16.27 13.36
CA ALA A 86 -0.94 -16.56 14.67
C ALA A 86 -0.89 -18.05 15.06
N ALA A 87 -1.83 -18.88 14.62
CA ALA A 87 -1.85 -20.32 14.90
C ALA A 87 -0.65 -21.05 14.27
N ARG A 88 -0.09 -20.53 13.17
CA ARG A 88 1.14 -21.07 12.55
C ARG A 88 2.37 -20.95 13.45
N PHE A 89 2.36 -20.02 14.40
CA PHE A 89 3.42 -19.76 15.37
C PHE A 89 2.93 -19.91 16.82
N ALA A 90 1.79 -20.59 17.04
CA ALA A 90 1.16 -20.68 18.36
C ALA A 90 2.12 -21.19 19.45
N ASP A 91 2.94 -22.18 19.11
CA ASP A 91 3.74 -22.97 20.05
C ASP A 91 5.22 -22.56 20.13
N THR A 92 5.65 -21.52 19.40
CA THR A 92 7.07 -21.13 19.35
C THR A 92 7.28 -19.67 19.79
N LYS A 93 8.10 -19.49 20.83
CA LYS A 93 8.67 -18.18 21.23
C LYS A 93 9.98 -17.84 20.51
N THR A 94 10.28 -18.55 19.44
CA THR A 94 11.54 -18.40 18.70
C THR A 94 11.22 -18.13 17.25
N PHE A 95 11.76 -17.02 16.72
CA PHE A 95 11.70 -16.71 15.31
C PHE A 95 13.09 -16.93 14.70
N PRO A 96 13.21 -17.57 13.52
CA PRO A 96 14.50 -18.04 13.02
C PRO A 96 15.48 -16.92 12.65
N VAL A 97 15.00 -15.70 12.33
CA VAL A 97 15.82 -14.60 11.82
C VAL A 97 15.67 -13.34 12.67
N LYS A 98 16.78 -12.82 13.21
CA LYS A 98 16.79 -11.61 14.04
C LYS A 98 16.78 -10.35 13.18
N LEU A 99 15.61 -9.75 13.05
CA LEU A 99 15.38 -8.52 12.27
C LEU A 99 15.64 -7.23 13.08
N ASN A 100 16.10 -6.19 12.39
CA ASN A 100 15.88 -4.80 12.80
C ASN A 100 14.49 -4.34 12.36
N ILE A 101 13.61 -4.05 13.31
CA ILE A 101 12.22 -3.64 13.04
C ILE A 101 12.07 -2.17 13.42
N VAL A 102 11.60 -1.34 12.48
CA VAL A 102 11.14 0.02 12.80
C VAL A 102 9.62 0.02 12.90
N ILE A 103 9.10 0.56 14.00
CA ILE A 103 7.67 0.75 14.23
C ILE A 103 7.35 2.23 14.11
N GLN A 104 6.64 2.63 13.06
CA GLN A 104 6.28 4.02 12.79
C GLN A 104 4.86 4.32 13.28
N VAL A 105 4.74 5.18 14.29
CA VAL A 105 3.44 5.50 14.90
C VAL A 105 3.25 7.01 14.95
N VAL A 106 2.21 7.50 14.29
CA VAL A 106 1.73 8.88 14.42
C VAL A 106 0.43 8.88 15.22
N GLY A 107 0.37 9.67 16.28
CA GLY A 107 -0.83 9.77 17.11
C GLY A 107 -0.56 10.20 18.54
N SER A 108 -1.60 10.06 19.36
CA SER A 108 -1.58 10.37 20.78
C SER A 108 -0.89 9.27 21.60
N ARG A 109 -0.86 9.44 22.93
CA ARG A 109 -0.40 8.38 23.83
C ARG A 109 -1.18 7.08 23.64
N GLY A 110 -2.48 7.17 23.35
CA GLY A 110 -3.34 6.00 23.09
C GLY A 110 -2.94 5.20 21.86
N ASP A 111 -2.28 5.85 20.88
CA ASP A 111 -1.74 5.20 19.69
C ASP A 111 -0.35 4.62 19.95
N VAL A 112 0.52 5.34 20.65
CA VAL A 112 1.91 4.91 20.89
C VAL A 112 2.04 3.77 21.89
N GLN A 113 1.23 3.80 22.96
CA GLN A 113 1.30 2.84 24.06
C GLN A 113 1.13 1.36 23.65
N PRO A 114 0.16 1.01 22.79
CA PRO A 114 0.03 -0.34 22.24
C PRO A 114 1.32 -0.83 21.56
N PHE A 115 1.96 0.03 20.77
CA PHE A 115 3.16 -0.34 20.02
C PHE A 115 4.42 -0.46 20.87
N VAL A 116 4.45 0.17 22.04
CA VAL A 116 5.48 -0.12 23.06
C VAL A 116 5.37 -1.57 23.52
N ALA A 117 4.16 -2.02 23.86
CA ALA A 117 3.94 -3.41 24.27
C ALA A 117 4.31 -4.40 23.15
N LEU A 118 3.90 -4.12 21.91
CA LEU A 118 4.30 -4.91 20.74
C LEU A 118 5.81 -4.94 20.54
N GLY A 119 6.47 -3.79 20.69
CA GLY A 119 7.92 -3.70 20.56
C GLY A 119 8.65 -4.57 21.59
N ASN A 120 8.19 -4.58 22.84
CA ASN A 120 8.75 -5.44 23.87
C ASN A 120 8.50 -6.92 23.61
N GLU A 121 7.32 -7.29 23.11
CA GLU A 121 7.04 -8.67 22.69
C GLU A 121 7.97 -9.10 21.55
N LEU A 122 8.15 -8.27 20.52
CA LEU A 122 9.07 -8.54 19.41
C LEU A 122 10.54 -8.66 19.88
N GLN A 123 10.97 -7.88 20.89
CA GLN A 123 12.29 -8.05 21.51
C GLN A 123 12.46 -9.43 22.15
N SER A 124 11.39 -10.03 22.69
CA SER A 124 11.46 -11.38 23.27
C SER A 124 11.78 -12.46 22.24
N TYR A 125 11.46 -12.23 20.96
CA TYR A 125 11.84 -13.08 19.82
C TYR A 125 13.28 -12.80 19.32
N GLY A 126 14.00 -11.87 19.94
CA GLY A 126 15.38 -11.51 19.59
C GLY A 126 15.51 -10.40 18.54
N HIS A 127 14.41 -9.73 18.19
CA HIS A 127 14.44 -8.58 17.28
C HIS A 127 15.05 -7.34 17.94
N ARG A 128 15.72 -6.51 17.13
CA ARG A 128 16.12 -5.16 17.52
C ARG A 128 15.03 -4.19 17.10
N VAL A 129 14.33 -3.60 18.06
CA VAL A 129 13.13 -2.79 17.78
C VAL A 129 13.42 -1.31 18.05
N ARG A 130 13.08 -0.49 17.05
CA ARG A 130 13.07 0.97 17.12
C ARG A 130 11.65 1.48 16.94
N LEU A 131 11.17 2.31 17.85
CA LEU A 131 9.89 2.98 17.73
C LEU A 131 10.13 4.44 17.28
N ALA A 132 9.55 4.80 16.15
CA ALA A 132 9.61 6.10 15.54
C ALA A 132 8.28 6.83 15.74
N THR A 133 8.27 7.88 16.55
CA THR A 133 7.08 8.67 16.87
C THR A 133 7.47 10.10 17.29
N HIS A 134 6.50 10.87 17.77
CA HIS A 134 6.68 12.25 18.18
C HIS A 134 7.69 12.40 19.34
N ASP A 135 8.44 13.49 19.32
CA ASP A 135 9.54 13.80 20.25
C ASP A 135 9.14 13.70 21.73
N VAL A 136 7.89 14.08 22.05
CA VAL A 136 7.34 14.07 23.41
C VAL A 136 7.32 12.67 24.05
N PHE A 137 7.38 11.60 23.25
CA PHE A 137 7.35 10.22 23.75
C PHE A 137 8.73 9.58 23.91
N ASP A 138 9.83 10.31 23.66
CA ASP A 138 11.20 9.78 23.75
C ASP A 138 11.46 9.08 25.09
N SER A 139 11.26 9.79 26.20
CA SER A 139 11.48 9.26 27.55
C SER A 139 10.61 8.04 27.86
N PHE A 140 9.36 8.04 27.38
CA PHE A 140 8.42 6.94 27.58
C PHE A 140 8.85 5.67 26.81
N VAL A 141 9.29 5.82 25.56
CA VAL A 141 9.76 4.71 24.71
C VAL A 141 11.10 4.17 25.20
N ARG A 142 12.08 5.03 25.49
CA ARG A 142 13.39 4.57 25.99
C ARG A 142 13.27 3.96 27.37
N GLY A 143 12.38 4.48 28.22
CA GLY A 143 12.07 3.93 29.54
C GLY A 143 11.54 2.49 29.51
N SER A 144 10.96 2.05 28.38
CA SER A 144 10.53 0.66 28.17
C SER A 144 11.60 -0.23 27.52
N GLY A 145 12.83 0.26 27.32
CA GLY A 145 13.94 -0.51 26.75
C GLY A 145 13.94 -0.61 25.22
N LEU A 146 13.13 0.18 24.52
CA LEU A 146 13.12 0.27 23.05
C LEU A 146 14.08 1.35 22.54
N GLU A 147 14.59 1.20 21.31
CA GLU A 147 15.23 2.33 20.62
C GLU A 147 14.17 3.35 20.19
N PHE A 148 14.54 4.64 20.19
CA PHE A 148 13.64 5.73 19.80
C PHE A 148 14.23 6.53 18.64
N TYR A 149 13.36 6.97 17.73
CA TYR A 149 13.72 7.94 16.70
C TYR A 149 12.63 9.02 16.55
N PRO A 150 12.96 10.31 16.66
CA PRO A 150 11.98 11.38 16.53
C PRO A 150 11.55 11.56 15.07
N ILE A 151 10.24 11.62 14.83
CA ILE A 151 9.70 11.94 13.50
C ILE A 151 9.18 13.38 13.38
N GLY A 152 9.25 14.17 14.46
CA GLY A 152 8.67 15.51 14.49
C GLY A 152 7.15 15.50 14.65
N GLY A 153 6.56 16.69 14.55
CA GLY A 153 5.14 16.93 14.81
C GLY A 153 4.76 16.83 16.30
N ASP A 154 3.73 17.57 16.69
CA ASP A 154 3.20 17.55 18.06
C ASP A 154 1.81 16.89 18.06
N PRO A 155 1.61 15.78 18.79
CA PRO A 155 0.30 15.13 18.97
C PRO A 155 -0.76 16.10 19.48
N SER A 156 -0.39 17.04 20.33
CA SER A 156 -1.29 18.03 20.92
C SER A 156 -1.75 19.03 19.88
N GLU A 157 -0.86 19.47 18.98
CA GLU A 157 -1.24 20.33 17.85
C GLU A 157 -2.13 19.58 16.84
N LEU A 158 -1.85 18.30 16.59
CA LEU A 158 -2.67 17.41 15.75
C LEU A 158 -4.07 17.23 16.35
N MET A 159 -4.18 16.87 17.63
CA MET A 159 -5.45 16.69 18.33
C MET A 159 -6.22 18.00 18.49
N ALA A 160 -5.56 19.09 18.88
CA ALA A 160 -6.21 20.40 19.00
C ALA A 160 -6.76 20.88 17.66
N TYR A 161 -6.10 20.55 16.55
CA TYR A 161 -6.67 20.80 15.23
C TYR A 161 -7.88 19.92 14.94
N MET A 162 -7.81 18.61 15.19
CA MET A 162 -8.95 17.71 14.98
C MET A 162 -10.15 18.13 15.85
N VAL A 163 -9.93 18.67 17.05
CA VAL A 163 -11.02 19.22 17.87
C VAL A 163 -11.56 20.53 17.27
N LYS A 164 -10.70 21.45 16.82
CA LYS A 164 -11.11 22.75 16.24
C LYS A 164 -11.67 22.65 14.82
N ASN A 165 -11.23 21.66 14.07
CA ASN A 165 -11.62 21.34 12.71
C ASN A 165 -11.89 19.85 12.69
N PRO A 166 -13.07 19.45 13.18
CA PRO A 166 -13.46 18.06 13.24
C PRO A 166 -13.26 17.38 11.87
N GLY A 167 -13.53 18.10 10.78
CA GLY A 167 -13.47 17.55 9.44
C GLY A 167 -12.10 17.37 8.79
N LEU A 168 -12.03 16.35 7.92
CA LEU A 168 -10.95 16.16 6.94
C LEU A 168 -10.86 17.33 5.93
N ILE A 169 -11.95 18.06 5.69
CA ILE A 169 -11.96 19.27 4.86
C ILE A 169 -11.78 20.50 5.77
N PRO A 170 -10.72 21.32 5.56
CA PRO A 170 -10.48 22.51 6.37
C PRO A 170 -11.62 23.53 6.25
N SER A 171 -12.01 24.13 7.38
CA SER A 171 -12.97 25.23 7.38
C SER A 171 -12.41 26.48 6.67
N LEU A 172 -13.29 27.34 6.13
CA LEU A 172 -12.91 28.62 5.51
C LEU A 172 -12.12 29.55 6.47
N LYS A 173 -12.32 29.40 7.79
CA LYS A 173 -11.54 30.12 8.82
C LYS A 173 -10.11 29.58 8.93
N SER A 174 -9.92 28.26 8.90
CA SER A 174 -8.59 27.61 8.89
C SER A 174 -7.82 27.87 7.60
N LEU A 175 -8.50 28.05 6.47
CA LEU A 175 -7.91 28.46 5.19
C LEU A 175 -7.31 29.89 5.25
N LYS A 176 -7.98 30.82 5.93
CA LYS A 176 -7.53 32.21 6.07
C LYS A 176 -6.43 32.39 7.13
N GLY A 177 -6.30 31.46 8.08
CA GLY A 177 -5.33 31.53 9.19
C GLY A 177 -3.93 30.97 8.91
N GLY A 178 -3.68 30.36 7.73
CA GLY A 178 -2.39 29.73 7.42
C GLY A 178 -2.16 28.34 8.05
N ASP A 179 -3.19 27.82 8.75
CA ASP A 179 -3.15 26.54 9.48
C ASP A 179 -2.95 25.32 8.56
N ILE A 180 -3.21 25.44 7.27
CA ILE A 180 -3.05 24.35 6.30
C ILE A 180 -1.59 24.23 5.86
N GLN A 181 -0.92 25.36 5.60
CA GLN A 181 0.48 25.37 5.21
C GLN A 181 1.37 24.86 6.34
N LYS A 182 1.10 25.28 7.60
CA LYS A 182 1.81 24.76 8.77
C LYS A 182 1.67 23.24 8.87
N LYS A 183 0.48 22.70 8.64
CA LYS A 183 0.25 21.25 8.69
C LYS A 183 0.87 20.49 7.54
N ARG A 184 0.79 21.00 6.32
CA ARG A 184 1.46 20.36 5.18
C ARG A 184 2.98 20.30 5.39
N LYS A 185 3.55 21.33 6.04
CA LYS A 185 4.94 21.31 6.49
C LYS A 185 5.19 20.25 7.57
N MET A 186 4.33 20.17 8.59
CA MET A 186 4.42 19.14 9.64
C MET A 186 4.29 17.71 9.08
N VAL A 187 3.35 17.46 8.15
CA VAL A 187 3.23 16.17 7.47
C VAL A 187 4.51 15.86 6.69
N ARG A 188 5.06 16.84 5.96
CA ARG A 188 6.34 16.65 5.25
C ARG A 188 7.50 16.32 6.21
N GLU A 189 7.55 16.98 7.37
CA GLU A 189 8.52 16.69 8.42
C GLU A 189 8.36 15.26 8.95
N MET A 190 7.13 14.83 9.25
CA MET A 190 6.84 13.45 9.66
C MET A 190 7.22 12.42 8.59
N LEU A 191 6.94 12.71 7.31
CA LEU A 191 7.35 11.84 6.20
C LEU A 191 8.88 11.69 6.16
N ASP A 192 9.63 12.79 6.30
CA ASP A 192 11.09 12.79 6.34
C ASP A 192 11.63 12.05 7.58
N GLY A 193 11.06 12.33 8.76
CA GLY A 193 11.39 11.65 10.01
C GLY A 193 11.17 10.14 9.94
N CYS A 194 10.03 9.70 9.39
CA CYS A 194 9.76 8.28 9.13
C CYS A 194 10.81 7.66 8.21
N TRP A 195 11.19 8.32 7.10
CA TRP A 195 12.24 7.80 6.21
C TRP A 195 13.59 7.69 6.91
N ARG A 196 14.00 8.75 7.62
CA ARG A 196 15.29 8.80 8.31
C ARG A 196 15.36 7.76 9.43
N SER A 197 14.24 7.50 10.13
CA SER A 197 14.17 6.45 11.16
C SER A 197 14.58 5.06 10.67
N CYS A 198 14.41 4.79 9.36
CA CYS A 198 14.72 3.51 8.75
C CYS A 198 16.21 3.28 8.47
N ILE A 199 17.02 4.33 8.32
CA ILE A 199 18.41 4.20 7.84
C ILE A 199 19.45 5.02 8.62
N GLU A 200 19.00 6.00 9.41
CA GLU A 200 19.92 6.83 10.19
C GLU A 200 20.24 6.19 11.55
N PRO A 201 21.43 6.46 12.11
CA PRO A 201 21.78 6.03 13.45
C PRO A 201 20.81 6.56 14.52
N ASP A 202 20.80 5.91 15.69
CA ASP A 202 20.12 6.46 16.86
C ASP A 202 20.70 7.84 17.21
N THR A 203 19.80 8.81 17.46
CA THR A 203 20.15 10.24 17.58
C THR A 203 20.97 10.57 18.82
N VAL A 204 20.99 9.69 19.83
CA VAL A 204 21.69 9.89 21.11
C VAL A 204 22.98 9.09 21.15
N THR A 205 22.89 7.79 20.86
CA THR A 205 23.99 6.84 20.98
C THR A 205 24.86 6.75 19.73
N GLY A 206 24.38 7.26 18.58
CA GLY A 206 25.06 7.14 17.29
C GLY A 206 25.12 5.72 16.75
N LYS A 207 24.42 4.75 17.37
CA LYS A 207 24.40 3.35 16.93
C LYS A 207 23.74 3.24 15.56
N PRO A 208 24.42 2.72 14.53
CA PRO A 208 23.83 2.52 13.21
C PRO A 208 22.59 1.63 13.27
N PHE A 209 21.65 1.85 12.36
CA PHE A 209 20.43 1.06 12.25
C PHE A 209 19.95 1.11 10.79
N VAL A 210 19.64 -0.05 10.23
CA VAL A 210 18.91 -0.15 8.96
C VAL A 210 17.76 -1.14 9.13
N ALA A 211 16.54 -0.69 8.85
CA ALA A 211 15.34 -1.52 8.95
C ALA A 211 15.40 -2.72 7.99
N ASP A 212 15.04 -3.89 8.50
CA ASP A 212 14.82 -5.12 7.73
C ASP A 212 13.33 -5.43 7.56
N ALA A 213 12.46 -4.76 8.34
CA ALA A 213 11.01 -4.75 8.20
C ALA A 213 10.42 -3.47 8.84
N ILE A 214 9.21 -3.09 8.42
CA ILE A 214 8.47 -1.93 8.92
C ILE A 214 7.12 -2.40 9.47
N ILE A 215 6.78 -1.94 10.67
CA ILE A 215 5.41 -1.96 11.20
C ILE A 215 4.93 -0.52 11.28
N ALA A 216 3.70 -0.21 10.88
CA ALA A 216 3.21 1.17 10.96
C ALA A 216 1.70 1.27 11.18
N ASN A 217 1.25 2.39 11.72
CA ASN A 217 -0.16 2.76 11.65
C ASN A 217 -0.45 3.62 10.39
N PRO A 218 -1.67 3.57 9.83
CA PRO A 218 -2.01 4.33 8.63
C PRO A 218 -1.76 5.85 8.71
N PRO A 219 -2.01 6.54 9.85
CA PRO A 219 -1.75 7.97 9.99
C PRO A 219 -0.29 8.42 9.75
N SER A 220 0.67 7.48 9.69
CA SER A 220 2.07 7.80 9.36
C SER A 220 2.28 8.19 7.90
N PHE A 221 1.44 7.71 6.96
CA PHE A 221 1.49 7.91 5.50
C PHE A 221 2.80 7.53 4.77
N ALA A 222 3.95 7.48 5.45
CA ALA A 222 5.27 7.22 4.88
C ALA A 222 5.53 5.72 4.63
N HIS A 223 4.80 4.85 5.35
CA HIS A 223 5.07 3.43 5.52
C HIS A 223 5.37 2.68 4.21
N VAL A 224 4.43 2.66 3.25
CA VAL A 224 4.54 1.89 1.99
C VAL A 224 5.64 2.45 1.10
N HIS A 225 5.90 3.75 1.19
CA HIS A 225 6.93 4.42 0.42
C HIS A 225 8.32 4.13 0.98
N CYS A 226 8.48 4.11 2.31
CA CYS A 226 9.72 3.68 2.96
C CYS A 226 10.02 2.21 2.64
N ALA A 227 9.01 1.34 2.75
CA ALA A 227 9.12 -0.08 2.42
C ALA A 227 9.49 -0.29 0.95
N GLN A 228 8.89 0.50 0.03
CA GLN A 228 9.24 0.51 -1.38
C GLN A 228 10.71 0.89 -1.63
N ALA A 229 11.21 1.94 -0.98
CA ALA A 229 12.58 2.40 -1.18
C ALA A 229 13.63 1.41 -0.63
N LEU A 230 13.30 0.69 0.44
CA LEU A 230 14.19 -0.27 1.09
C LEU A 230 14.08 -1.70 0.56
N SER A 231 13.00 -2.01 -0.15
CA SER A 231 12.61 -3.37 -0.55
C SER A 231 12.46 -4.34 0.64
N VAL A 232 11.81 -3.87 1.72
CA VAL A 232 11.60 -4.63 2.96
C VAL A 232 10.12 -4.85 3.26
N PRO A 233 9.72 -5.92 3.98
CA PRO A 233 8.33 -6.15 4.33
C PRO A 233 7.70 -5.00 5.12
N LEU A 234 6.41 -4.75 4.88
CA LEU A 234 5.59 -3.80 5.61
C LEU A 234 4.37 -4.52 6.19
N HIS A 235 4.04 -4.22 7.44
CA HIS A 235 2.83 -4.66 8.11
C HIS A 235 2.10 -3.47 8.73
N LEU A 236 0.83 -3.28 8.41
CA LEU A 236 0.03 -2.22 9.02
C LEU A 236 -0.71 -2.73 10.25
N MET A 237 -0.64 -1.99 11.35
CA MET A 237 -1.41 -2.34 12.54
C MET A 237 -2.18 -1.13 13.03
N PHE A 238 -3.42 -1.34 13.45
CA PHE A 238 -4.23 -0.22 13.89
C PHE A 238 -5.33 -0.60 14.88
N THR A 239 -5.79 0.40 15.62
CA THR A 239 -6.81 0.26 16.65
C THR A 239 -8.21 0.50 16.10
N MET A 240 -8.41 1.19 14.98
CA MET A 240 -9.72 1.39 14.36
C MET A 240 -9.78 0.82 12.94
N PRO A 241 -10.97 0.46 12.41
CA PRO A 241 -11.08 -0.03 11.06
C PRO A 241 -10.57 0.93 9.98
N TRP A 242 -9.80 0.38 9.04
CA TRP A 242 -9.19 1.12 7.93
C TRP A 242 -9.27 0.38 6.59
N SER A 243 -9.73 -0.88 6.60
CA SER A 243 -9.85 -1.76 5.44
C SER A 243 -11.32 -1.91 5.08
N SER A 244 -11.62 -1.75 3.79
CA SER A 244 -12.97 -1.84 3.25
C SER A 244 -13.69 -3.11 3.68
N THR A 245 -14.91 -2.95 4.19
CA THR A 245 -15.83 -4.05 4.54
C THR A 245 -17.27 -3.59 4.45
N ARG A 246 -18.17 -4.55 4.25
CA ARG A 246 -19.62 -4.39 4.27
C ARG A 246 -20.20 -4.41 5.68
N ALA A 247 -19.45 -4.89 6.68
CA ALA A 247 -19.94 -5.09 8.05
C ALA A 247 -20.24 -3.78 8.79
N PHE A 248 -19.37 -2.78 8.64
CA PHE A 248 -19.49 -1.48 9.31
C PHE A 248 -18.80 -0.38 8.48
N PRO A 249 -19.25 0.88 8.59
CA PRO A 249 -18.66 1.97 7.82
C PRO A 249 -17.29 2.37 8.35
N HIS A 250 -16.54 3.09 7.53
CA HIS A 250 -15.30 3.74 7.93
C HIS A 250 -15.57 4.66 9.14
N PRO A 251 -14.81 4.57 10.24
CA PRO A 251 -15.08 5.33 11.47
C PRO A 251 -15.15 6.85 11.26
N LEU A 252 -14.30 7.38 10.38
CA LEU A 252 -14.28 8.80 9.98
C LEU A 252 -15.40 9.23 9.01
N ALA A 253 -16.37 8.38 8.66
CA ALA A 253 -17.46 8.71 7.75
C ALA A 253 -18.82 8.71 8.46
N ASN A 254 -19.63 9.75 8.26
CA ASN A 254 -21.05 9.78 8.57
C ASN A 254 -21.82 9.45 7.29
N LEU A 255 -22.49 8.30 7.24
CA LEU A 255 -23.32 7.93 6.09
C LEU A 255 -24.65 8.69 6.13
N LYS A 256 -24.95 9.45 5.06
CA LYS A 256 -26.26 10.06 4.84
C LYS A 256 -26.94 9.33 3.69
N PHE A 257 -27.93 8.50 4.03
CA PHE A 257 -28.81 7.87 3.06
C PHE A 257 -29.80 8.94 2.57
N GLY A 258 -29.81 9.20 1.26
CA GLY A 258 -30.79 10.10 0.67
C GLY A 258 -32.13 9.40 0.44
N GLU A 259 -33.17 10.19 0.17
CA GLU A 259 -34.56 9.72 0.03
C GLU A 259 -34.73 8.70 -1.10
N LYS A 260 -33.79 8.66 -2.06
CA LYS A 260 -33.84 7.77 -3.23
C LYS A 260 -33.40 6.33 -2.92
N GLY A 261 -32.70 6.09 -1.80
CA GLY A 261 -32.33 4.74 -1.35
C GLY A 261 -31.55 3.90 -2.35
N VAL A 262 -30.74 4.52 -3.22
CA VAL A 262 -30.09 3.84 -4.36
C VAL A 262 -29.01 2.84 -3.93
N ILE A 263 -28.34 3.10 -2.80
CA ILE A 263 -27.24 2.27 -2.27
C ILE A 263 -27.73 1.60 -0.98
N ASP A 264 -27.66 0.27 -0.93
CA ASP A 264 -28.00 -0.47 0.29
C ASP A 264 -26.95 -0.26 1.41
N PRO A 265 -27.33 -0.43 2.70
CA PRO A 265 -26.43 -0.14 3.82
C PRO A 265 -25.08 -0.88 3.80
N MET A 266 -25.05 -2.14 3.32
CA MET A 266 -23.80 -2.91 3.26
C MET A 266 -22.86 -2.37 2.19
N THR A 267 -23.40 -2.00 1.03
CA THR A 267 -22.61 -1.33 -0.03
C THR A 267 -22.16 0.05 0.42
N ALA A 268 -23.00 0.79 1.15
CA ALA A 268 -22.65 2.09 1.71
C ALA A 268 -21.48 2.02 2.71
N ASN A 269 -21.46 0.99 3.56
CA ASN A 269 -20.33 0.71 4.45
C ASN A 269 -19.03 0.56 3.66
N PHE A 270 -19.03 -0.26 2.62
CA PHE A 270 -17.83 -0.48 1.80
C PHE A 270 -17.37 0.80 1.09
N VAL A 271 -18.30 1.54 0.46
CA VAL A 271 -17.99 2.79 -0.27
C VAL A 271 -17.41 3.86 0.65
N SER A 272 -17.79 3.87 1.92
CA SER A 272 -17.29 4.87 2.87
C SER A 272 -15.77 4.87 3.01
N TYR A 273 -15.12 3.70 2.94
CA TYR A 273 -13.65 3.58 3.00
C TYR A 273 -13.00 4.24 1.79
N SER A 274 -13.49 3.94 0.58
CA SER A 274 -13.00 4.53 -0.67
C SER A 274 -13.13 6.05 -0.67
N VAL A 275 -14.23 6.59 -0.11
CA VAL A 275 -14.43 8.05 -0.03
C VAL A 275 -13.43 8.70 0.93
N VAL A 276 -13.21 8.11 2.11
CA VAL A 276 -12.27 8.66 3.09
C VAL A 276 -10.83 8.60 2.58
N GLU A 277 -10.41 7.47 1.99
CA GLU A 277 -9.09 7.32 1.39
C GLU A 277 -8.87 8.29 0.23
N TRP A 278 -9.89 8.48 -0.61
CA TRP A 278 -9.82 9.41 -1.73
C TRP A 278 -9.65 10.86 -1.26
N LEU A 279 -10.43 11.30 -0.27
CA LEU A 279 -10.30 12.64 0.30
C LEU A 279 -8.95 12.85 0.98
N THR A 280 -8.45 11.82 1.68
CA THR A 280 -7.13 11.84 2.31
C THR A 280 -6.03 12.01 1.25
N TRP A 281 -6.09 11.23 0.17
CA TRP A 281 -5.14 11.35 -0.93
C TRP A 281 -5.26 12.66 -1.69
N GLN A 282 -6.46 13.21 -1.86
CA GLN A 282 -6.66 14.54 -2.45
C GLN A 282 -5.98 15.64 -1.62
N GLY A 283 -6.02 15.53 -0.29
CA GLY A 283 -5.42 16.53 0.61
C GLY A 283 -3.89 16.44 0.75
N LEU A 284 -3.33 15.23 0.65
CA LEU A 284 -1.92 14.94 0.99
C LEU A 284 -1.08 14.35 -0.15
N GLY A 285 -1.69 13.84 -1.21
CA GLY A 285 -1.01 13.09 -2.27
C GLY A 285 0.06 13.91 -2.98
N ASP A 286 -0.11 15.22 -3.09
CA ASP A 286 0.90 16.12 -3.65
C ASP A 286 2.11 16.32 -2.70
N VAL A 287 1.87 16.49 -1.40
CA VAL A 287 2.94 16.54 -0.37
C VAL A 287 3.74 15.25 -0.37
N ILE A 288 3.03 14.11 -0.39
CA ILE A 288 3.63 12.78 -0.42
C ILE A 288 4.46 12.61 -1.71
N ASN A 289 3.93 12.98 -2.88
CA ASN A 289 4.64 12.85 -4.14
C ASN A 289 5.86 13.78 -4.25
N GLU A 290 5.79 15.00 -3.71
CA GLU A 290 6.94 15.89 -3.60
C GLU A 290 8.04 15.29 -2.71
N TRP A 291 7.66 14.74 -1.56
CA TRP A 291 8.60 14.04 -0.67
C TRP A 291 9.17 12.76 -1.30
N ARG A 292 8.36 11.96 -2.00
CA ARG A 292 8.80 10.75 -2.71
C ARG A 292 9.94 11.03 -3.70
N LYS A 293 9.92 12.19 -4.37
CA LYS A 293 11.01 12.62 -5.27
C LYS A 293 12.34 12.83 -4.53
N THR A 294 12.29 13.21 -3.24
CA THR A 294 13.50 13.43 -2.41
C THR A 294 14.19 12.12 -2.05
N ILE A 295 13.43 11.02 -1.99
CA ILE A 295 13.91 9.65 -1.80
C ILE A 295 13.95 8.85 -3.11
N ASP A 296 14.07 9.57 -4.25
CA ASP A 296 14.21 9.04 -5.61
C ASP A 296 13.05 8.18 -6.16
N LEU A 297 11.94 8.05 -5.44
CA LEU A 297 10.77 7.30 -5.88
C LEU A 297 9.96 8.02 -6.97
N GLU A 298 9.24 7.24 -7.79
CA GLU A 298 8.27 7.75 -8.76
C GLU A 298 7.03 8.30 -8.07
N GLU A 299 6.32 9.21 -8.71
CA GLU A 299 5.04 9.68 -8.18
C GLU A 299 4.02 8.54 -8.19
N VAL A 300 3.20 8.45 -7.15
CA VAL A 300 2.01 7.60 -7.16
C VAL A 300 0.93 8.30 -7.97
N PRO A 301 0.33 7.63 -8.98
CA PRO A 301 -0.81 8.16 -9.72
C PRO A 301 -1.98 8.48 -8.79
N PHE A 302 -2.74 9.52 -9.12
CA PHE A 302 -3.87 9.96 -8.30
C PHE A 302 -4.91 8.86 -8.07
N SER A 303 -5.16 8.02 -9.09
CA SER A 303 -6.08 6.88 -9.03
C SER A 303 -5.60 5.72 -8.15
N GLU A 304 -4.30 5.58 -7.92
CA GLU A 304 -3.73 4.44 -7.19
C GLU A 304 -3.52 4.74 -5.71
N GLY A 305 -3.27 6.01 -5.35
CA GLY A 305 -3.03 6.44 -3.97
C GLY A 305 -4.04 5.90 -2.96
N PRO A 306 -5.35 6.12 -3.16
CA PRO A 306 -6.40 5.68 -2.23
C PRO A 306 -6.51 4.17 -2.02
N VAL A 307 -5.92 3.36 -2.92
CA VAL A 307 -6.08 1.89 -2.92
C VAL A 307 -4.75 1.16 -2.74
N LEU A 308 -3.65 1.87 -2.44
CA LEU A 308 -2.31 1.27 -2.36
C LEU A 308 -2.24 0.06 -1.42
N ALA A 309 -2.85 0.14 -0.24
CA ALA A 309 -2.79 -0.93 0.74
C ALA A 309 -3.46 -2.22 0.24
N GLU A 310 -4.63 -2.08 -0.39
CA GLU A 310 -5.39 -3.20 -0.95
C GLU A 310 -4.67 -3.81 -2.17
N VAL A 311 -4.19 -2.97 -3.08
CA VAL A 311 -3.55 -3.39 -4.33
C VAL A 311 -2.22 -4.09 -4.09
N GLN A 312 -1.43 -3.56 -3.15
CA GLN A 312 -0.17 -4.18 -2.77
C GLN A 312 -0.36 -5.36 -1.80
N LYS A 313 -1.61 -5.64 -1.40
CA LYS A 313 -2.00 -6.67 -0.41
C LYS A 313 -1.15 -6.55 0.86
N ILE A 314 -1.08 -5.35 1.41
CA ILE A 314 -0.29 -5.08 2.60
C ILE A 314 -0.93 -5.82 3.78
N PRO A 315 -0.20 -6.70 4.48
CA PRO A 315 -0.68 -7.35 5.70
C PRO A 315 -1.18 -6.33 6.71
N PHE A 316 -2.33 -6.62 7.30
CA PHE A 316 -2.99 -5.72 8.25
C PHE A 316 -3.37 -6.47 9.52
N THR A 317 -3.12 -5.90 10.69
CA THR A 317 -3.55 -6.48 11.97
C THR A 317 -4.28 -5.46 12.82
N TYR A 318 -5.49 -5.79 13.19
CA TYR A 318 -6.34 -4.96 14.03
C TYR A 318 -6.20 -5.31 15.50
N CYS A 319 -5.92 -4.29 16.29
CA CYS A 319 -5.52 -4.38 17.70
C CYS A 319 -6.74 -4.26 18.63
N TRP A 320 -7.80 -5.01 18.33
CA TRP A 320 -9.02 -5.09 19.15
C TRP A 320 -9.46 -6.51 19.37
N SER A 321 -10.31 -6.71 20.38
CA SER A 321 -10.86 -8.02 20.72
C SER A 321 -11.87 -8.53 19.68
N PRO A 322 -11.68 -9.74 19.13
CA PRO A 322 -12.69 -10.39 18.29
C PRO A 322 -13.99 -10.70 19.05
N ALA A 323 -13.96 -10.73 20.40
CA ALA A 323 -15.17 -10.87 21.21
C ALA A 323 -16.07 -9.63 21.18
N LEU A 324 -15.49 -8.45 20.94
CA LEU A 324 -16.24 -7.19 20.78
C LEU A 324 -16.56 -6.93 19.30
N VAL A 325 -15.54 -6.98 18.44
CA VAL A 325 -15.70 -6.76 17.00
C VAL A 325 -15.06 -7.95 16.26
N PRO A 326 -15.87 -8.92 15.81
CA PRO A 326 -15.35 -10.09 15.11
C PRO A 326 -14.74 -9.68 13.76
N LYS A 327 -13.81 -10.50 13.25
CA LYS A 327 -13.27 -10.34 11.91
C LYS A 327 -14.42 -10.42 10.88
N PRO A 328 -14.63 -9.38 10.05
CA PRO A 328 -15.55 -9.43 8.92
C PRO A 328 -15.25 -10.59 7.97
N VAL A 329 -16.31 -11.25 7.48
CA VAL A 329 -16.21 -12.41 6.58
C VAL A 329 -15.69 -12.06 5.19
N ASP A 330 -15.78 -10.79 4.80
CA ASP A 330 -15.30 -10.27 3.51
C ASP A 330 -13.84 -9.78 3.58
N TRP A 331 -13.17 -9.89 4.73
CA TRP A 331 -11.74 -9.59 4.83
C TRP A 331 -10.86 -10.76 4.38
N PRO A 332 -9.81 -10.49 3.59
CA PRO A 332 -8.89 -11.52 3.12
C PRO A 332 -8.02 -12.08 4.26
N ALA A 333 -7.33 -13.19 3.96
CA ALA A 333 -6.51 -13.92 4.93
C ALA A 333 -5.29 -13.16 5.46
N TYR A 334 -4.84 -12.09 4.79
CA TYR A 334 -3.73 -11.23 5.23
C TYR A 334 -4.17 -10.12 6.20
N ILE A 335 -5.45 -10.08 6.56
CA ILE A 335 -6.01 -9.15 7.55
C ILE A 335 -6.44 -9.95 8.79
N ASP A 336 -5.85 -9.65 9.94
CA ASP A 336 -6.12 -10.34 11.20
C ASP A 336 -6.75 -9.41 12.24
N VAL A 337 -7.52 -9.99 13.17
CA VAL A 337 -8.00 -9.34 14.41
C VAL A 337 -7.44 -10.15 15.55
N CYS A 338 -6.63 -9.55 16.40
CA CYS A 338 -5.73 -10.32 17.29
C CYS A 338 -6.01 -10.17 18.79
N GLY A 339 -6.81 -9.19 19.20
CA GLY A 339 -6.98 -8.81 20.60
C GLY A 339 -6.45 -7.40 20.89
N PHE A 340 -6.94 -6.80 21.97
CA PHE A 340 -6.41 -5.52 22.45
C PHE A 340 -5.00 -5.68 23.03
N PHE A 341 -4.19 -4.61 22.90
CA PHE A 341 -2.83 -4.59 23.43
C PHE A 341 -2.84 -4.03 24.84
N PHE A 342 -2.91 -4.93 25.82
CA PHE A 342 -2.79 -4.59 27.23
C PHE A 342 -1.33 -4.66 27.69
N ARG A 343 -1.01 -3.87 28.70
CA ARG A 343 0.23 -3.98 29.47
C ARG A 343 -0.10 -4.47 30.88
N GLU A 344 0.93 -4.85 31.62
CA GLU A 344 0.76 -5.07 33.06
C GLU A 344 0.29 -3.78 33.74
N PRO A 345 -0.75 -3.84 34.59
CA PRO A 345 -1.20 -2.69 35.36
C PRO A 345 -0.05 -2.15 36.24
N PRO A 346 0.15 -0.82 36.31
CA PRO A 346 1.14 -0.26 37.20
C PRO A 346 0.78 -0.56 38.66
N LYS A 347 1.78 -0.82 39.50
CA LYS A 347 1.58 -0.84 40.96
C LYS A 347 1.15 0.56 41.40
N TYR A 348 -0.07 0.67 41.88
CA TYR A 348 -0.66 1.94 42.29
C TYR A 348 -1.20 1.84 43.70
N THR A 349 -0.95 2.89 44.49
CA THR A 349 -1.53 3.06 45.82
C THR A 349 -2.39 4.31 45.77
N PRO A 350 -3.71 4.21 46.00
CA PRO A 350 -4.59 5.37 45.97
C PRO A 350 -4.22 6.36 47.07
N ASP A 351 -4.46 7.64 46.82
CA ASP A 351 -4.41 8.65 47.87
C ASP A 351 -5.49 8.38 48.95
N PRO A 352 -5.31 8.90 50.18
CA PRO A 352 -6.25 8.65 51.26
C PRO A 352 -7.68 9.11 50.92
N GLU A 353 -7.83 10.16 50.12
CA GLU A 353 -9.14 10.68 49.71
C GLU A 353 -9.89 9.66 48.83
N LEU A 354 -9.26 9.14 47.78
CA LEU A 354 -9.85 8.11 46.92
C LEU A 354 -10.09 6.81 47.69
N ALA A 355 -9.14 6.39 48.53
CA ALA A 355 -9.28 5.19 49.35
C ALA A 355 -10.49 5.28 50.30
N ASN A 356 -10.64 6.41 51.00
CA ASN A 356 -11.75 6.65 51.91
C ASN A 356 -13.09 6.74 51.15
N PHE A 357 -13.12 7.41 50.00
CA PHE A 357 -14.34 7.51 49.18
C PHE A 357 -14.78 6.14 48.68
N LEU A 358 -13.86 5.30 48.23
CA LEU A 358 -14.19 3.93 47.81
C LEU A 358 -14.76 3.11 48.99
N ALA A 359 -14.18 3.24 50.18
CA ALA A 359 -14.59 2.49 51.37
C ALA A 359 -15.90 2.98 52.03
N SER A 360 -16.29 4.24 51.83
CA SER A 360 -17.37 4.89 52.58
C SER A 360 -18.80 4.58 52.11
N GLY A 361 -19.00 3.67 51.14
CA GLY A 361 -20.33 3.38 50.62
C GLY A 361 -20.38 2.44 49.41
N PRO A 362 -21.49 2.43 48.64
CA PRO A 362 -21.66 1.57 47.46
C PRO A 362 -20.66 1.87 46.34
N THR A 363 -20.21 0.86 45.58
CA THR A 363 -19.23 1.02 44.50
C THR A 363 -19.63 2.16 43.53
N PRO A 364 -18.77 3.18 43.33
CA PRO A 364 -19.13 4.32 42.48
C PRO A 364 -19.04 3.99 40.99
N ILE A 365 -19.64 4.82 40.14
CA ILE A 365 -19.37 4.85 38.70
C ILE A 365 -18.18 5.76 38.38
N TYR A 366 -17.53 5.56 37.23
CA TYR A 366 -16.51 6.48 36.72
C TYR A 366 -17.04 7.33 35.57
N ILE A 367 -16.74 8.63 35.56
CA ILE A 367 -16.99 9.53 34.44
C ILE A 367 -15.70 10.27 34.08
N GLY A 368 -15.23 10.12 32.84
CA GLY A 368 -14.02 10.82 32.39
C GLY A 368 -13.90 10.91 30.86
N PHE A 369 -13.79 12.13 30.35
CA PHE A 369 -13.69 12.37 28.91
C PHE A 369 -12.25 12.50 28.39
N GLY A 370 -11.24 12.28 29.23
CA GLY A 370 -9.82 12.31 28.82
C GLY A 370 -9.33 13.72 28.44
N SER A 371 -8.39 13.78 27.50
CA SER A 371 -7.71 15.01 27.06
C SER A 371 -8.53 15.87 26.10
N ILE A 372 -9.86 15.82 26.18
CA ILE A 372 -10.77 16.63 25.36
C ILE A 372 -10.85 18.04 25.93
N VAL A 373 -10.86 19.04 25.06
CA VAL A 373 -11.14 20.43 25.43
C VAL A 373 -12.66 20.64 25.35
N ILE A 374 -13.28 20.93 26.50
CA ILE A 374 -14.71 21.21 26.60
C ILE A 374 -14.92 22.73 26.61
N ASP A 375 -15.82 23.23 25.75
CA ASP A 375 -16.09 24.66 25.60
C ASP A 375 -16.70 25.29 26.87
N ASP A 376 -17.59 24.57 27.56
CA ASP A 376 -18.24 25.00 28.81
C ASP A 376 -18.13 23.91 29.91
N PRO A 377 -17.00 23.87 30.63
CA PRO A 377 -16.76 22.89 31.69
C PRO A 377 -17.72 23.00 32.88
N ASP A 378 -18.22 24.21 33.18
CA ASP A 378 -19.12 24.46 34.31
C ASP A 378 -20.50 23.88 34.03
N ARG A 379 -21.04 24.12 32.82
CA ARG A 379 -22.30 23.51 32.38
C ARG A 379 -22.19 21.99 32.36
N MET A 380 -21.09 21.46 31.81
CA MET A 380 -20.84 20.02 31.80
C MET A 380 -20.84 19.46 33.22
N THR A 381 -20.09 20.07 34.14
CA THR A 381 -20.01 19.62 35.53
C THR A 381 -21.38 19.60 36.21
N LYS A 382 -22.21 20.63 36.00
CA LYS A 382 -23.59 20.66 36.52
C LYS A 382 -24.44 19.51 35.99
N ILE A 383 -24.38 19.22 34.69
CA ILE A 383 -25.10 18.08 34.08
C ILE A 383 -24.67 16.76 34.71
N LEU A 384 -23.35 16.53 34.85
CA LEU A 384 -22.81 15.30 35.43
C LEU A 384 -23.26 15.10 36.87
N VAL A 385 -23.12 16.12 37.72
CA VAL A 385 -23.48 16.04 39.14
C VAL A 385 -24.98 15.82 39.32
N GLU A 386 -25.82 16.54 38.56
CA GLU A 386 -27.27 16.40 38.64
C GLU A 386 -27.75 15.01 38.18
N ALA A 387 -27.19 14.47 37.09
CA ALA A 387 -27.53 13.13 36.61
C ALA A 387 -27.13 12.04 37.62
N VAL A 388 -25.95 12.18 38.26
CA VAL A 388 -25.49 11.28 39.32
C VAL A 388 -26.44 11.31 40.53
N ASN A 389 -26.83 12.51 40.96
CA ASN A 389 -27.78 12.68 42.06
C ASN A 389 -29.16 12.09 41.72
N ARG A 390 -29.68 12.31 40.49
CA ARG A 390 -30.97 11.78 40.02
C ARG A 390 -30.97 10.27 39.82
N ALA A 391 -29.83 9.69 39.48
CA ALA A 391 -29.62 8.25 39.43
C ALA A 391 -29.48 7.63 40.83
N GLY A 392 -29.16 8.44 41.85
CA GLY A 392 -28.99 7.98 43.23
C GLY A 392 -27.71 7.17 43.44
N VAL A 393 -26.64 7.48 42.71
CA VAL A 393 -25.37 6.74 42.72
C VAL A 393 -24.22 7.61 43.20
N ARG A 394 -23.10 6.98 43.57
CA ARG A 394 -21.83 7.68 43.80
C ARG A 394 -21.02 7.69 42.51
N ALA A 395 -20.25 8.75 42.27
CA ALA A 395 -19.42 8.88 41.07
C ALA A 395 -18.01 9.41 41.37
N ILE A 396 -17.05 8.92 40.59
CA ILE A 396 -15.71 9.49 40.48
C ILE A 396 -15.66 10.22 39.14
N ILE A 397 -15.46 11.53 39.16
CA ILE A 397 -15.35 12.36 37.96
C ILE A 397 -13.90 12.76 37.76
N SER A 398 -13.31 12.37 36.63
CA SER A 398 -11.95 12.80 36.28
C SER A 398 -11.95 14.29 35.89
N LYS A 399 -11.10 15.08 36.56
CA LYS A 399 -10.93 16.52 36.26
C LYS A 399 -10.43 16.74 34.82
N GLY A 400 -9.54 15.86 34.35
CA GLY A 400 -8.97 15.88 33.00
C GLY A 400 -8.35 17.22 32.58
N TRP A 401 -8.15 17.40 31.27
CA TRP A 401 -7.68 18.67 30.69
C TRP A 401 -8.75 19.77 30.72
N SER A 402 -10.01 19.37 30.88
CA SER A 402 -11.17 20.25 30.94
C SER A 402 -11.39 20.92 32.30
N LYS A 403 -10.60 20.56 33.32
CA LYS A 403 -10.70 21.09 34.69
C LYS A 403 -12.14 21.03 35.26
N LEU A 404 -12.83 19.91 35.02
CA LEU A 404 -14.17 19.67 35.56
C LEU A 404 -14.15 19.73 37.09
N GLY A 405 -15.13 20.39 37.71
CA GLY A 405 -15.15 20.64 39.16
C GLY A 405 -15.91 21.91 39.55
N GLY A 406 -15.67 22.39 40.77
CA GLY A 406 -16.24 23.65 41.25
C GLY A 406 -17.65 23.55 41.86
N VAL A 407 -18.17 22.34 42.04
CA VAL A 407 -19.44 22.06 42.73
C VAL A 407 -19.17 21.07 43.85
N GLU A 408 -19.54 21.40 45.08
CA GLU A 408 -19.48 20.45 46.21
C GLU A 408 -20.63 19.45 46.11
N SER A 409 -20.33 18.16 46.24
CA SER A 409 -21.33 17.08 46.28
C SER A 409 -20.77 15.91 47.07
N GLU A 410 -21.53 15.43 48.06
CA GLU A 410 -21.14 14.29 48.91
C GLU A 410 -21.04 12.97 48.12
N ASN A 411 -21.76 12.86 46.99
CA ASN A 411 -21.80 11.66 46.15
C ASN A 411 -20.74 11.68 45.05
N VAL A 412 -19.94 12.74 44.92
CA VAL A 412 -19.01 12.92 43.79
C VAL A 412 -17.60 13.22 44.30
N LEU A 413 -16.64 12.39 43.88
CA LEU A 413 -15.22 12.67 44.05
C LEU A 413 -14.61 13.17 42.73
N PHE A 414 -14.02 14.37 42.75
CA PHE A 414 -13.28 14.88 41.59
C PHE A 414 -11.82 14.45 41.65
N LEU A 415 -11.46 13.49 40.80
CA LEU A 415 -10.14 12.85 40.80
C LEU A 415 -9.20 13.45 39.75
N GLY A 416 -7.92 13.56 40.09
CA GLY A 416 -6.84 13.87 39.15
C GLY A 416 -6.44 12.64 38.31
N ASP A 417 -5.17 12.57 37.95
CA ASP A 417 -4.63 11.44 37.18
C ASP A 417 -4.61 10.16 38.03
N CYS A 418 -5.21 9.08 37.50
CA CYS A 418 -5.23 7.76 38.13
C CYS A 418 -5.16 6.68 37.04
N PRO A 419 -4.37 5.60 37.20
CA PRO A 419 -4.30 4.51 36.22
C PRO A 419 -5.67 3.84 36.03
N HIS A 420 -6.20 3.88 34.82
CA HIS A 420 -7.51 3.28 34.50
C HIS A 420 -7.53 1.77 34.76
N GLU A 421 -6.40 1.09 34.53
CA GLU A 421 -6.27 -0.36 34.78
C GLU A 421 -6.56 -0.73 36.23
N TRP A 422 -6.22 0.14 37.18
CA TRP A 422 -6.52 -0.05 38.60
C TRP A 422 -7.91 0.50 38.96
N LEU A 423 -8.23 1.71 38.48
CA LEU A 423 -9.47 2.38 38.83
C LEU A 423 -10.71 1.61 38.36
N PHE A 424 -10.68 1.07 37.14
CA PHE A 424 -11.85 0.40 36.56
C PHE A 424 -12.18 -0.94 37.22
N ALA A 425 -11.24 -1.53 37.95
CA ALA A 425 -11.51 -2.68 38.81
C ALA A 425 -12.35 -2.32 40.05
N ASN A 426 -12.42 -1.03 40.41
CA ASN A 426 -13.04 -0.53 41.64
C ASN A 426 -14.33 0.28 41.39
N VAL A 427 -14.91 0.20 40.19
CA VAL A 427 -16.13 0.93 39.80
C VAL A 427 -17.23 0.01 39.30
N ALA A 428 -18.47 0.49 39.29
CA ALA A 428 -19.63 -0.25 38.81
C ALA A 428 -19.81 -0.15 37.29
N ALA A 429 -19.57 1.03 36.71
CA ALA A 429 -19.70 1.32 35.29
C ALA A 429 -18.76 2.46 34.86
N VAL A 430 -18.49 2.58 33.57
CA VAL A 430 -17.53 3.53 32.99
C VAL A 430 -18.22 4.42 31.95
N PHE A 431 -18.09 5.74 32.09
CA PHE A 431 -18.63 6.74 31.18
C PHE A 431 -17.46 7.54 30.60
N HIS A 432 -17.25 7.47 29.30
CA HIS A 432 -16.07 8.11 28.71
C HIS A 432 -16.27 8.50 27.25
N HIS A 433 -15.26 9.15 26.68
CA HIS A 433 -15.30 9.71 25.33
C HIS A 433 -15.30 8.68 24.19
N GLY A 434 -15.07 7.38 24.45
CA GLY A 434 -14.99 6.36 23.40
C GLY A 434 -13.62 6.09 22.79
N GLY A 435 -12.50 6.54 23.36
CA GLY A 435 -11.18 6.15 22.86
C GLY A 435 -10.93 4.65 23.03
N ALA A 436 -10.42 3.99 21.98
CA ALA A 436 -10.25 2.53 21.91
C ALA A 436 -9.65 1.90 23.17
N GLY A 437 -8.55 2.46 23.69
CA GLY A 437 -7.89 1.93 24.90
C GLY A 437 -8.71 2.07 26.19
N THR A 438 -9.53 3.12 26.31
CA THR A 438 -10.41 3.29 27.48
C THR A 438 -11.59 2.33 27.39
N THR A 439 -12.17 2.17 26.19
CA THR A 439 -13.23 1.17 25.91
C THR A 439 -12.73 -0.23 26.26
N ALA A 440 -11.54 -0.60 25.78
CA ALA A 440 -10.92 -1.88 26.05
C ALA A 440 -10.70 -2.12 27.54
N CYS A 441 -10.22 -1.13 28.28
CA CYS A 441 -9.97 -1.25 29.71
C CYS A 441 -11.26 -1.44 30.54
N GLY A 442 -12.32 -0.70 30.19
CA GLY A 442 -13.63 -0.85 30.84
C GLY A 442 -14.22 -2.25 30.64
N LEU A 443 -14.24 -2.70 29.38
CA LEU A 443 -14.73 -4.02 29.02
C LEU A 443 -13.88 -5.17 29.58
N LEU A 444 -12.55 -5.04 29.61
CA LEU A 444 -11.66 -6.06 30.21
C LEU A 444 -11.99 -6.30 31.69
N ASN A 445 -12.37 -5.23 32.40
CA ASN A 445 -12.80 -5.30 33.80
C ASN A 445 -14.26 -5.77 33.97
N GLY A 446 -14.98 -6.04 32.88
CA GLY A 446 -16.39 -6.43 32.90
C GLY A 446 -17.30 -5.30 33.37
N ARG A 447 -16.94 -4.05 33.09
CA ARG A 447 -17.73 -2.88 33.46
C ARG A 447 -18.61 -2.46 32.30
N PRO A 448 -19.94 -2.34 32.49
CA PRO A 448 -20.80 -1.70 31.52
C PRO A 448 -20.30 -0.30 31.18
N THR A 449 -20.30 0.04 29.89
CA THR A 449 -19.55 1.19 29.37
C THR A 449 -20.47 2.09 28.52
N THR A 450 -20.62 3.36 28.90
CA THR A 450 -21.33 4.37 28.09
C THR A 450 -20.33 5.27 27.37
N ILE A 451 -20.56 5.47 26.08
CA ILE A 451 -19.72 6.31 25.22
C ILE A 451 -20.40 7.65 24.93
N VAL A 452 -19.68 8.74 25.20
CA VAL A 452 -20.05 10.11 24.85
C VAL A 452 -19.08 10.63 23.80
N PRO A 453 -19.34 10.42 22.49
CA PRO A 453 -18.35 10.73 21.46
C PRO A 453 -18.26 12.22 21.16
N PHE A 454 -17.01 12.65 20.93
CA PHE A 454 -16.63 13.97 20.48
C PHE A 454 -16.19 13.96 19.01
N PHE A 455 -15.26 13.06 18.63
CA PHE A 455 -14.75 12.98 17.27
C PHE A 455 -14.14 11.61 16.91
N GLY A 456 -13.81 11.44 15.62
CA GLY A 456 -12.98 10.32 15.16
C GLY A 456 -13.70 8.97 15.23
N ASP A 457 -13.03 7.98 15.81
CA ASP A 457 -13.48 6.59 15.96
C ASP A 457 -14.43 6.37 17.15
N GLN A 458 -14.61 7.38 18.00
CA GLN A 458 -15.39 7.28 19.22
C GLN A 458 -16.84 6.83 19.01
N PRO A 459 -17.60 7.33 17.99
CA PRO A 459 -18.94 6.83 17.73
C PRO A 459 -18.95 5.34 17.36
N PHE A 460 -17.96 4.88 16.57
CA PHE A 460 -17.85 3.47 16.19
C PHE A 460 -17.73 2.58 17.43
N TRP A 461 -16.87 2.92 18.39
CA TRP A 461 -16.76 2.15 19.63
C TRP A 461 -18.05 2.17 20.45
N GLY A 462 -18.74 3.31 20.50
CA GLY A 462 -20.04 3.41 21.15
C GLY A 462 -21.07 2.48 20.54
N ASP A 463 -21.15 2.43 19.21
CA ASP A 463 -22.03 1.52 18.49
C ASP A 463 -21.67 0.06 18.75
N MET A 464 -20.38 -0.30 18.76
CA MET A 464 -19.94 -1.68 19.02
C MET A 464 -20.23 -2.14 20.45
N VAL A 465 -20.05 -1.26 21.44
CA VAL A 465 -20.42 -1.54 22.84
C VAL A 465 -21.94 -1.72 22.98
N ALA A 466 -22.73 -0.89 22.31
CA ALA A 466 -24.18 -0.98 22.32
C ALA A 466 -24.69 -2.26 21.65
N VAL A 467 -24.12 -2.65 20.51
CA VAL A 467 -24.43 -3.91 19.81
C VAL A 467 -24.11 -5.12 20.68
N ALA A 468 -23.02 -5.07 21.46
CA ALA A 468 -22.66 -6.12 22.40
C ALA A 468 -23.57 -6.16 23.65
N GLY A 469 -24.46 -5.18 23.84
CA GLY A 469 -25.30 -5.06 25.04
C GLY A 469 -24.54 -4.62 26.30
N ALA A 470 -23.24 -4.36 26.19
CA ALA A 470 -22.37 -3.96 27.30
C ALA A 470 -22.50 -2.47 27.66
N GLY A 471 -23.38 -1.73 26.99
CA GLY A 471 -23.67 -0.32 27.23
C GLY A 471 -24.84 0.18 26.39
N PRO A 472 -25.36 1.38 26.66
CA PRO A 472 -26.42 1.99 25.87
C PRO A 472 -25.87 2.52 24.54
N LYS A 473 -26.78 2.96 23.66
CA LYS A 473 -26.40 3.71 22.44
C LYS A 473 -25.55 4.93 22.82
N PRO A 474 -24.52 5.28 22.02
CA PRO A 474 -23.67 6.43 22.32
C PRO A 474 -24.47 7.72 22.37
N ILE A 475 -24.12 8.62 23.29
CA ILE A 475 -24.74 9.94 23.47
C ILE A 475 -23.80 10.99 22.89
N PRO A 476 -24.04 11.53 21.68
CA PRO A 476 -23.19 12.58 21.14
C PRO A 476 -23.05 13.73 22.13
N HIS A 477 -21.83 14.25 22.34
CA HIS A 477 -21.59 15.26 23.40
C HIS A 477 -22.51 16.51 23.31
N GLN A 478 -22.97 16.87 22.11
CA GLN A 478 -23.88 17.99 21.87
C GLN A 478 -25.31 17.73 22.36
N GLN A 479 -25.68 16.45 22.48
CA GLN A 479 -26.98 15.99 22.95
C GLN A 479 -26.93 15.62 24.43
N LEU A 480 -25.75 15.56 25.05
CA LEU A 480 -25.63 15.17 26.45
C LEU A 480 -26.40 16.14 27.36
N ASP A 481 -27.33 15.57 28.13
CA ASP A 481 -28.16 16.27 29.10
C ASP A 481 -28.35 15.42 30.36
N VAL A 482 -29.10 15.95 31.33
CA VAL A 482 -29.31 15.27 32.62
C VAL A 482 -30.13 14.01 32.42
N GLU A 483 -31.18 14.08 31.60
CA GLU A 483 -32.11 13.00 31.33
C GLU A 483 -31.42 11.79 30.71
N ASN A 484 -30.75 11.97 29.57
CA ASN A 484 -30.13 10.88 28.84
C ASN A 484 -28.93 10.28 29.57
N LEU A 485 -28.16 11.08 30.32
CA LEU A 485 -27.09 10.56 31.15
C LEU A 485 -27.66 9.75 32.32
N THR A 486 -28.75 10.20 32.94
CA THR A 486 -29.43 9.44 34.00
C THR A 486 -29.94 8.10 33.47
N GLU A 487 -30.54 8.07 32.29
CA GLU A 487 -31.02 6.85 31.64
C GLU A 487 -29.86 5.90 31.32
N ALA A 488 -28.74 6.42 30.80
CA ALA A 488 -27.54 5.63 30.54
C ALA A 488 -26.93 5.05 31.83
N ILE A 489 -26.90 5.82 32.92
CA ILE A 489 -26.49 5.32 34.24
C ILE A 489 -27.37 4.16 34.68
N ARG A 490 -28.69 4.31 34.60
CA ARG A 490 -29.63 3.25 34.97
C ARG A 490 -29.46 2.00 34.11
N PHE A 491 -29.29 2.16 32.80
CA PHE A 491 -29.03 1.06 31.88
C PHE A 491 -27.76 0.30 32.25
N CYS A 492 -26.64 0.99 32.49
CA CYS A 492 -25.37 0.37 32.84
C CYS A 492 -25.41 -0.39 34.18
N LEU A 493 -26.39 -0.12 35.04
CA LEU A 493 -26.56 -0.80 36.32
C LEU A 493 -27.57 -1.95 36.27
N THR A 494 -28.12 -2.28 35.09
CA THR A 494 -29.00 -3.45 34.97
C THR A 494 -28.21 -4.76 35.01
N PRO A 495 -28.81 -5.86 35.48
CA PRO A 495 -28.20 -7.18 35.45
C PRO A 495 -27.80 -7.62 34.04
N GLU A 496 -28.58 -7.26 33.02
CA GLU A 496 -28.33 -7.64 31.63
C GLU A 496 -27.07 -6.97 31.07
N ALA A 497 -26.89 -5.67 31.32
CA ALA A 497 -25.70 -4.95 30.87
C ALA A 497 -24.44 -5.48 31.58
N LEU A 498 -24.55 -5.76 32.88
CA LEU A 498 -23.46 -6.36 33.66
C LEU A 498 -23.09 -7.77 33.17
N ALA A 499 -24.08 -8.60 32.86
CA ALA A 499 -23.87 -9.93 32.32
C ALA A 499 -23.18 -9.86 30.93
N ALA A 500 -23.67 -9.02 30.03
CA ALA A 500 -23.09 -8.82 28.70
C ALA A 500 -21.63 -8.32 28.77
N ALA A 501 -21.36 -7.33 29.63
CA ALA A 501 -19.99 -6.85 29.86
C ALA A 501 -19.11 -7.95 30.46
N GLY A 502 -19.64 -8.77 31.37
CA GLY A 502 -18.95 -9.92 31.96
C GLY A 502 -18.59 -11.00 30.94
N GLU A 503 -19.48 -11.31 30.00
CA GLU A 503 -19.23 -12.28 28.92
C GLU A 503 -18.13 -11.82 27.97
N VAL A 504 -18.16 -10.55 27.56
CA VAL A 504 -17.11 -9.94 26.74
C VAL A 504 -15.77 -9.97 27.48
N ALA A 505 -15.77 -9.59 28.77
CA ALA A 505 -14.58 -9.62 29.61
C ALA A 505 -13.98 -11.02 29.75
N ALA A 506 -14.82 -12.05 29.92
CA ALA A 506 -14.39 -13.43 30.05
C ALA A 506 -13.62 -13.91 28.81
N LYS A 507 -14.12 -13.56 27.61
CA LYS A 507 -13.45 -13.86 26.34
C LYS A 507 -12.15 -13.05 26.20
N MET A 508 -12.21 -11.73 26.44
CA MET A 508 -11.03 -10.85 26.37
C MET A 508 -9.88 -11.30 27.27
N LYS A 509 -10.16 -11.86 28.45
CA LYS A 509 -9.13 -12.38 29.37
C LYS A 509 -8.40 -13.63 28.86
N THR A 510 -8.98 -14.34 27.90
CA THR A 510 -8.32 -15.49 27.25
C THR A 510 -7.47 -15.07 26.05
N GLU A 511 -7.60 -13.82 25.59
CA GLU A 511 -6.86 -13.30 24.45
C GLU A 511 -5.47 -12.82 24.88
N ASN A 512 -4.50 -12.96 23.99
CA ASN A 512 -3.19 -12.32 24.12
C ASN A 512 -2.90 -11.49 22.86
N GLY A 513 -3.49 -10.29 22.80
CA GLY A 513 -3.43 -9.44 21.62
C GLY A 513 -2.02 -9.15 21.13
N VAL A 514 -1.10 -8.85 22.05
CA VAL A 514 0.28 -8.49 21.73
C VAL A 514 1.04 -9.68 21.13
N ALA A 515 0.97 -10.86 21.75
CA ALA A 515 1.63 -12.05 21.24
C ALA A 515 1.01 -12.51 19.90
N THR A 516 -0.32 -12.48 19.79
CA THR A 516 -1.03 -12.82 18.54
C THR A 516 -0.66 -11.87 17.41
N ALA A 517 -0.49 -10.57 17.68
CA ALA A 517 -0.02 -9.60 16.69
C ALA A 517 1.42 -9.83 16.24
N ALA A 518 2.34 -10.14 17.16
CA ALA A 518 3.72 -10.50 16.81
C ALA A 518 3.76 -11.75 15.90
N LYS A 519 2.93 -12.76 16.21
CA LYS A 519 2.81 -13.97 15.39
C LYS A 519 2.16 -13.68 14.03
N SER A 520 1.14 -12.81 13.96
CA SER A 520 0.56 -12.36 12.69
C SER A 520 1.59 -11.64 11.83
N PHE A 521 2.45 -10.80 12.43
CA PHE A 521 3.59 -10.20 11.74
C PHE A 521 4.54 -11.25 11.18
N HIS A 522 4.99 -12.20 12.01
CA HIS A 522 5.89 -13.27 11.59
C HIS A 522 5.32 -14.14 10.46
N ALA A 523 4.03 -14.43 10.50
CA ALA A 523 3.35 -15.25 9.50
C ALA A 523 3.20 -14.59 8.13
N ASN A 524 3.33 -13.26 8.07
CA ASN A 524 3.29 -12.49 6.83
C ASN A 524 4.68 -12.14 6.27
N LEU A 525 5.76 -12.61 6.92
CA LEU A 525 7.13 -12.40 6.44
C LEU A 525 7.51 -13.42 5.35
N PRO A 526 8.29 -13.01 4.31
CA PRO A 526 8.78 -13.90 3.27
C PRO A 526 9.98 -14.73 3.78
N LEU A 527 9.71 -15.78 4.56
CA LEU A 527 10.73 -16.60 5.23
C LEU A 527 11.77 -17.21 4.30
N GLU A 528 11.44 -17.43 3.03
CA GLU A 528 12.39 -17.98 2.05
C GLU A 528 13.44 -16.96 1.62
N ALA A 529 13.09 -15.66 1.59
CA ALA A 529 13.98 -14.58 1.15
C ALA A 529 14.82 -14.00 2.29
N LEU A 530 14.35 -14.12 3.54
CA LEU A 530 14.99 -13.47 4.69
C LEU A 530 16.40 -14.00 5.05
N PRO A 531 16.67 -15.31 5.15
CA PRO A 531 17.91 -15.80 5.75
C PRO A 531 19.16 -15.52 4.90
N CYS A 532 20.27 -15.18 5.57
CA CYS A 532 21.58 -15.18 4.96
C CYS A 532 22.14 -16.61 4.84
N ASP A 533 22.82 -16.91 3.72
CA ASP A 533 23.37 -18.24 3.45
C ASP A 533 24.56 -18.61 4.37
N ILE A 534 25.20 -17.63 5.00
CA ILE A 534 26.31 -17.83 5.95
C ILE A 534 25.84 -17.78 7.41
N PHE A 535 24.96 -16.82 7.73
CA PHE A 535 24.35 -16.66 9.05
C PHE A 535 22.83 -16.79 8.92
N PRO A 536 22.26 -18.02 8.98
CA PRO A 536 20.83 -18.22 8.78
C PRO A 536 19.95 -17.47 9.78
N ASP A 537 20.49 -17.09 10.94
CA ASP A 537 19.80 -16.29 11.96
C ASP A 537 19.80 -14.79 11.69
N GLN A 538 20.42 -14.34 10.59
CA GLN A 538 20.56 -12.93 10.21
C GLN A 538 19.88 -12.66 8.86
N PRO A 539 19.26 -11.49 8.69
CA PRO A 539 18.62 -11.13 7.44
C PRO A 539 19.64 -10.86 6.33
N ALA A 540 19.37 -11.38 5.14
CA ALA A 540 20.10 -11.05 3.94
C ALA A 540 19.82 -9.60 3.52
N SER A 541 20.87 -8.84 3.20
CA SER A 541 20.76 -7.47 2.72
C SER A 541 21.47 -7.25 1.38
N TRP A 542 22.26 -8.24 0.96
CA TRP A 542 23.09 -8.20 -0.23
C TRP A 542 22.98 -9.50 -1.01
N GLU A 543 22.99 -9.38 -2.33
CA GLU A 543 23.27 -10.47 -3.25
C GLU A 543 24.71 -10.34 -3.74
N TYR A 544 25.43 -11.45 -3.70
CA TYR A 544 26.76 -11.57 -4.28
C TYR A 544 26.72 -12.55 -5.45
N LYS A 545 27.19 -12.09 -6.61
CA LYS A 545 27.25 -12.91 -7.83
C LYS A 545 28.70 -13.19 -8.22
N ARG A 546 29.04 -14.47 -8.36
CA ARG A 546 30.31 -14.93 -8.93
C ARG A 546 30.03 -16.06 -9.91
N SER A 547 30.36 -15.84 -11.19
CA SER A 547 30.03 -16.77 -12.28
C SER A 547 28.50 -17.05 -12.33
N LYS A 548 28.07 -18.31 -12.22
CA LYS A 548 26.66 -18.73 -12.19
C LYS A 548 26.04 -18.78 -10.79
N LYS A 549 26.79 -18.48 -9.72
CA LYS A 549 26.31 -18.58 -8.34
C LYS A 549 25.81 -17.25 -7.80
N HIS A 550 24.74 -17.33 -7.01
CA HIS A 550 24.10 -16.23 -6.30
C HIS A 550 24.11 -16.59 -4.80
N LEU A 551 24.70 -15.74 -3.97
CA LEU A 551 24.71 -15.90 -2.51
C LEU A 551 24.03 -14.69 -1.86
N ARG A 552 23.26 -14.94 -0.81
CA ARG A 552 22.59 -13.94 0.01
C ARG A 552 23.38 -13.72 1.29
N LEU A 553 23.86 -12.49 1.46
CA LEU A 553 24.74 -12.11 2.54
C LEU A 553 24.04 -11.10 3.46
N SER A 554 24.13 -11.32 4.77
CA SER A 554 23.73 -10.32 5.76
C SER A 554 24.71 -9.15 5.78
N LYS A 555 24.30 -8.03 6.39
CA LYS A 555 25.17 -6.84 6.57
C LYS A 555 26.49 -7.23 7.24
N LYS A 556 26.42 -8.09 8.25
CA LYS A 556 27.55 -8.61 9.01
C LYS A 556 28.46 -9.54 8.18
N ALA A 557 27.88 -10.52 7.48
CA ALA A 557 28.65 -11.42 6.60
C ALA A 557 29.38 -10.63 5.51
N ALA A 558 28.68 -9.68 4.89
CA ALA A 558 29.27 -8.79 3.89
C ALA A 558 30.44 -7.97 4.46
N GLY A 559 30.28 -7.39 5.65
CA GLY A 559 31.34 -6.66 6.34
C GLY A 559 32.61 -7.51 6.54
N ILE A 560 32.47 -8.71 7.13
CA ILE A 560 33.60 -9.62 7.36
C ILE A 560 34.32 -9.97 6.06
N LEU A 561 33.57 -10.30 5.00
CA LEU A 561 34.13 -10.70 3.72
C LEU A 561 34.81 -9.55 2.96
N LEU A 562 34.31 -8.31 3.11
CA LEU A 562 34.92 -7.11 2.57
C LEU A 562 36.23 -6.78 3.30
N ASP A 563 36.22 -6.83 4.64
CA ASP A 563 37.40 -6.55 5.47
C ASP A 563 38.57 -7.51 5.18
N HIS A 564 38.25 -8.75 4.77
CA HIS A 564 39.22 -9.79 4.42
C HIS A 564 39.45 -9.94 2.91
N LEU A 565 38.97 -8.99 2.10
CA LEU A 565 39.17 -8.94 0.64
C LEU A 565 38.69 -10.19 -0.11
N LYS A 566 37.76 -10.97 0.46
CA LYS A 566 37.16 -12.15 -0.20
C LYS A 566 36.17 -11.75 -1.29
N ILE A 567 35.50 -10.62 -1.10
CA ILE A 567 34.58 -10.02 -2.06
C ILE A 567 34.94 -8.55 -2.28
N GLY A 568 34.53 -8.00 -3.42
CA GLY A 568 34.61 -6.57 -3.69
C GLY A 568 33.22 -5.98 -3.74
N GLN A 569 33.04 -4.77 -3.22
CA GLN A 569 31.74 -4.07 -3.16
C GLN A 569 31.06 -3.97 -4.54
N LYS A 570 31.84 -3.83 -5.62
CA LYS A 570 31.34 -3.80 -7.02
C LYS A 570 30.63 -5.08 -7.48
N ASN A 571 30.85 -6.20 -6.80
CA ASN A 571 30.25 -7.50 -7.12
C ASN A 571 29.02 -7.81 -6.26
N MET A 572 28.57 -6.83 -5.47
CA MET A 572 27.39 -6.93 -4.62
C MET A 572 26.27 -6.04 -5.16
N SER A 573 25.05 -6.54 -5.08
CA SER A 573 23.83 -5.76 -5.28
C SER A 573 22.97 -5.82 -4.03
N PRO A 574 22.13 -4.82 -3.75
CA PRO A 574 21.10 -4.93 -2.72
C PRO A 574 20.24 -6.19 -2.93
N HIS A 575 19.90 -6.87 -1.85
CA HIS A 575 18.90 -7.95 -1.87
C HIS A 575 17.52 -7.36 -1.57
N ASP A 576 16.54 -7.70 -2.40
CA ASP A 576 15.15 -7.28 -2.25
C ASP A 576 14.36 -8.39 -1.54
N VAL A 577 13.97 -8.15 -0.29
CA VAL A 577 13.18 -9.10 0.50
C VAL A 577 11.71 -9.04 0.09
N ARG A 578 11.20 -7.83 -0.14
CA ARG A 578 9.84 -7.59 -0.65
C ARG A 578 9.82 -6.32 -1.52
N SER A 579 9.45 -6.45 -2.78
CA SER A 579 9.33 -5.32 -3.70
C SER A 579 7.89 -4.81 -3.77
N PHE A 580 7.72 -3.49 -3.76
CA PHE A 580 6.44 -2.81 -3.99
C PHE A 580 6.47 -2.13 -5.35
N ILE A 581 5.61 -2.58 -6.25
CA ILE A 581 5.57 -2.05 -7.62
C ILE A 581 4.24 -1.33 -7.81
N ILE A 582 4.33 -0.01 -7.91
CA ILE A 582 3.19 0.88 -8.09
C ILE A 582 3.15 1.27 -9.57
N GLU A 583 2.18 0.73 -10.30
CA GLU A 583 1.92 1.10 -11.69
C GLU A 583 0.53 1.72 -11.81
N ASN A 584 0.35 2.64 -12.76
CA ASN A 584 -0.94 3.22 -13.05
C ASN A 584 -1.83 2.19 -13.76
N ARG A 585 -2.87 1.69 -13.09
CA ARG A 585 -3.85 0.79 -13.73
C ARG A 585 -4.86 1.66 -14.47
N ARG A 586 -4.85 1.54 -15.80
CA ARG A 586 -5.76 2.29 -16.68
C ARG A 586 -6.93 1.39 -17.07
N TRP A 587 -8.11 1.76 -16.60
CA TRP A 587 -9.28 0.88 -16.57
C TRP A 587 -10.00 0.79 -17.91
N ASP A 588 -9.91 1.81 -18.78
CA ASP A 588 -10.60 1.84 -20.07
C ASP A 588 -9.94 2.76 -21.12
N PRO A 589 -10.29 2.62 -22.43
CA PRO A 589 -9.74 3.46 -23.49
C PRO A 589 -10.11 4.94 -23.41
N VAL A 590 -11.25 5.27 -22.77
CA VAL A 590 -11.80 6.64 -22.67
C VAL A 590 -11.06 7.45 -21.61
N THR A 591 -10.71 6.84 -20.46
CA THR A 591 -9.76 7.36 -19.46
C THR A 591 -8.30 7.23 -19.91
N GLY A 592 -8.02 6.40 -20.91
CA GLY A 592 -6.71 6.23 -21.52
C GLY A 592 -6.26 7.41 -22.36
N THR A 593 -7.16 8.03 -23.15
CA THR A 593 -7.01 9.33 -23.86
C THR A 593 -8.27 9.56 -24.73
N SER A 594 -9.06 10.62 -24.51
CA SER A 594 -10.31 10.83 -25.25
C SER A 594 -10.11 11.40 -26.68
N SER A 595 -10.90 10.88 -27.63
CA SER A 595 -11.20 11.30 -29.03
C SER A 595 -10.08 11.57 -30.06
N ALA A 596 -8.86 11.93 -29.68
CA ALA A 596 -7.74 12.13 -30.62
C ALA A 596 -7.14 10.81 -31.18
N LEU A 597 -7.58 9.66 -30.65
CA LEU A 597 -6.93 8.36 -30.83
C LEU A 597 -7.09 7.74 -32.21
N LEU A 598 -8.18 7.95 -32.94
CA LEU A 598 -8.34 7.35 -34.27
C LEU A 598 -7.30 7.92 -35.26
N GLY A 599 -7.00 9.22 -35.16
CA GLY A 599 -5.98 9.89 -35.99
C GLY A 599 -4.54 9.53 -35.60
N VAL A 600 -4.26 9.38 -34.30
CA VAL A 600 -2.93 8.98 -33.81
C VAL A 600 -2.68 7.48 -34.04
N ALA A 601 -3.68 6.61 -33.85
CA ALA A 601 -3.57 5.18 -34.10
C ALA A 601 -3.33 4.89 -35.59
N THR A 602 -4.01 5.58 -36.51
CA THR A 602 -3.75 5.46 -37.95
C THR A 602 -2.35 5.99 -38.33
N GLY A 603 -1.90 7.09 -37.73
CA GLY A 603 -0.53 7.62 -37.90
C GLY A 603 0.57 6.71 -37.33
N MET A 604 0.34 6.06 -36.19
CA MET A 604 1.29 5.14 -35.54
C MET A 604 1.27 3.74 -36.16
N VAL A 605 0.12 3.23 -36.63
CA VAL A 605 0.05 1.99 -37.44
C VAL A 605 0.85 2.16 -38.73
N LYS A 606 0.75 3.33 -39.37
CA LYS A 606 1.57 3.69 -40.55
C LYS A 606 3.06 3.80 -40.20
N GLY A 607 3.41 4.36 -39.03
CA GLY A 607 4.79 4.40 -38.53
C GLY A 607 5.37 3.03 -38.15
N ALA A 608 4.56 2.13 -37.59
CA ALA A 608 4.95 0.77 -37.23
C ALA A 608 5.08 -0.14 -38.46
N THR A 609 4.19 0.01 -39.45
CA THR A 609 4.39 -0.63 -40.77
C THR A 609 5.67 -0.12 -41.41
N ASP A 610 5.99 1.17 -41.33
CA ASP A 610 7.25 1.70 -41.85
C ASP A 610 8.50 1.12 -41.15
N ILE A 611 8.46 0.91 -39.83
CA ILE A 611 9.59 0.32 -39.07
C ILE A 611 9.80 -1.17 -39.40
N VAL A 612 8.76 -1.92 -39.76
CA VAL A 612 8.84 -3.36 -40.09
C VAL A 612 9.06 -3.57 -41.59
N VAL A 613 8.36 -2.81 -42.43
CA VAL A 613 8.34 -2.96 -43.88
C VAL A 613 9.54 -2.28 -44.52
N LYS A 614 9.98 -1.10 -44.06
CA LYS A 614 11.12 -0.41 -44.72
C LYS A 614 12.43 -1.20 -44.58
N PRO A 615 12.81 -1.82 -43.44
CA PRO A 615 14.02 -2.64 -43.39
C PRO A 615 13.94 -3.88 -44.28
N VAL A 616 12.77 -4.53 -44.37
CA VAL A 616 12.54 -5.70 -45.22
C VAL A 616 12.54 -5.33 -46.71
N GLN A 617 11.93 -4.21 -47.08
CA GLN A 617 11.98 -3.64 -48.43
C GLN A 617 13.39 -3.16 -48.80
N THR A 618 14.12 -2.54 -47.87
CA THR A 618 15.52 -2.10 -48.08
C THR A 618 16.45 -3.32 -48.20
N TYR A 619 16.15 -4.41 -47.49
CA TYR A 619 16.86 -5.68 -47.60
C TYR A 619 16.56 -6.39 -48.92
N HIS A 620 15.29 -6.41 -49.37
CA HIS A 620 14.90 -6.96 -50.68
C HIS A 620 15.37 -6.10 -51.86
N GLN A 621 15.48 -4.78 -51.71
CA GLN A 621 16.10 -3.90 -52.70
C GLN A 621 17.61 -4.12 -52.77
N ARG A 622 18.29 -4.28 -51.62
CA ARG A 622 19.71 -4.65 -51.57
C ARG A 622 19.99 -6.07 -52.07
N SER A 623 19.07 -7.01 -51.89
CA SER A 623 19.20 -8.37 -52.44
C SER A 623 19.00 -8.36 -53.95
N LYS A 624 18.05 -7.58 -54.48
CA LYS A 624 17.86 -7.40 -55.94
C LYS A 624 19.03 -6.69 -56.60
N LEU A 625 19.64 -5.68 -55.96
CA LEU A 625 20.85 -5.03 -56.45
C LEU A 625 22.07 -5.97 -56.46
N LYS A 626 22.21 -6.83 -55.44
CA LYS A 626 23.25 -7.87 -55.41
C LYS A 626 23.02 -9.03 -56.39
N SER A 627 21.76 -9.32 -56.73
CA SER A 627 21.41 -10.30 -57.77
C SER A 627 21.65 -9.75 -59.18
N ALA A 628 21.41 -8.45 -59.40
CA ALA A 628 21.71 -7.78 -60.67
C ALA A 628 23.22 -7.60 -60.92
N GLU A 629 24.02 -7.31 -59.89
CA GLU A 629 25.49 -7.27 -59.99
C GLU A 629 26.13 -8.66 -60.19
N ALA A 630 25.40 -9.75 -59.88
CA ALA A 630 25.89 -11.12 -60.06
C ALA A 630 25.58 -11.71 -61.45
N GLU A 631 24.59 -11.18 -62.18
CA GLU A 631 24.28 -11.60 -63.55
C GLU A 631 25.13 -10.86 -64.60
N ASP A 632 25.49 -9.60 -64.36
CA ASP A 632 26.30 -8.77 -65.29
C ASP A 632 27.81 -9.11 -65.27
N ALA A 633 28.26 -9.89 -64.26
CA ALA A 633 29.65 -10.33 -64.12
C ALA A 633 30.01 -11.60 -64.91
N SER A 634 29.07 -12.15 -65.70
CA SER A 634 29.26 -13.41 -66.45
C SER A 634 29.41 -13.25 -67.97
N SER A 635 29.26 -12.03 -68.53
CA SER A 635 29.45 -11.77 -69.96
C SER A 635 30.33 -10.55 -70.25
N SER A 636 31.65 -10.71 -70.26
CA SER A 636 32.55 -9.98 -71.18
C SER A 636 34.03 -10.36 -70.95
N ARG A 637 34.52 -11.29 -71.78
CA ARG A 637 35.95 -11.43 -72.09
C ARG A 637 36.11 -11.12 -73.57
N GLY A 638 36.81 -10.04 -73.91
CA GLY A 638 37.35 -9.87 -75.26
C GLY A 638 37.63 -8.43 -75.70
N HIS A 639 38.93 -8.16 -75.87
CA HIS A 639 39.56 -7.26 -76.85
C HIS A 639 39.97 -5.83 -76.46
N SER A 640 41.15 -5.48 -77.00
CA SER A 640 42.14 -4.45 -76.63
C SER A 640 42.03 -3.15 -77.48
N PRO A 641 42.78 -2.06 -77.16
CA PRO A 641 42.54 -0.62 -77.50
C PRO A 641 43.28 -0.16 -78.81
N PRO A 642 43.35 1.13 -79.29
CA PRO A 642 43.46 2.47 -78.62
C PRO A 642 42.88 3.68 -79.48
N PRO A 643 43.35 4.97 -79.50
CA PRO A 643 44.10 5.86 -78.56
C PRO A 643 43.46 7.30 -78.33
N GLU A 644 44.18 8.14 -77.57
CA GLU A 644 44.24 9.63 -77.55
C GLU A 644 43.66 10.46 -76.36
N SER A 645 44.51 11.40 -75.92
CA SER A 645 44.37 12.47 -74.90
C SER A 645 44.37 13.85 -75.63
N PRO A 646 44.26 15.08 -75.02
CA PRO A 646 44.46 15.45 -73.61
C PRO A 646 43.61 16.62 -73.00
N GLY A 647 43.78 16.86 -71.69
CA GLY A 647 43.61 18.16 -70.99
C GLY A 647 42.32 18.30 -70.17
N LEU A 648 42.27 18.77 -68.92
CA LEU A 648 43.19 19.54 -68.07
C LEU A 648 42.86 19.27 -66.57
N ALA A 649 43.88 19.21 -65.72
CA ALA A 649 43.78 19.25 -64.24
C ALA A 649 43.92 20.72 -63.73
N PRO A 650 43.64 21.09 -62.46
CA PRO A 650 44.44 20.68 -61.27
C PRO A 650 43.63 20.65 -59.93
N PRO A 651 44.24 20.64 -58.71
CA PRO A 651 44.96 19.52 -58.10
C PRO A 651 44.56 19.17 -56.63
N GLN A 652 44.89 17.92 -56.25
CA GLN A 652 45.53 17.38 -55.01
C GLN A 652 45.44 18.13 -53.66
N SER A 653 45.37 17.48 -52.49
CA SER A 653 46.24 16.42 -51.97
C SER A 653 45.65 15.87 -50.65
N ASP A 654 45.47 14.55 -50.53
CA ASP A 654 46.35 13.52 -49.92
C ASP A 654 46.06 13.31 -48.43
N ALA A 655 45.49 12.18 -47.98
CA ALA A 655 45.83 10.76 -48.14
C ALA A 655 46.85 10.26 -47.12
N LEU A 656 46.58 9.04 -46.63
CA LEU A 656 47.40 7.99 -46.01
C LEU A 656 46.49 7.26 -44.98
N GLN A 657 46.33 5.94 -44.92
CA GLN A 657 46.82 4.79 -45.67
C GLN A 657 46.02 3.55 -45.17
N ARG A 658 45.90 2.51 -46.00
CA ARG A 658 45.23 1.21 -45.69
C ARG A 658 45.99 0.39 -44.62
N PRO A 659 45.35 -0.62 -43.99
CA PRO A 659 45.49 -2.00 -44.48
C PRO A 659 44.17 -2.81 -44.49
N VAL A 660 43.90 -3.58 -45.55
CA VAL A 660 44.02 -5.06 -45.68
C VAL A 660 42.82 -5.84 -45.14
N SER A 661 42.43 -6.85 -45.93
CA SER A 661 41.16 -7.55 -46.01
C SER A 661 40.89 -8.63 -44.95
N ALA A 662 39.61 -8.68 -44.56
CA ALA A 662 38.74 -9.85 -44.33
C ALA A 662 39.15 -10.97 -43.34
N GLY A 663 38.40 -11.04 -42.23
CA GLY A 663 38.01 -12.28 -41.56
C GLY A 663 36.50 -12.24 -41.30
N ARG A 664 35.75 -13.19 -41.87
CA ARG A 664 34.29 -13.37 -41.73
C ARG A 664 33.91 -13.67 -40.27
N GLY A 665 32.86 -13.04 -39.77
CA GLY A 665 32.20 -13.44 -38.52
C GLY A 665 31.05 -12.51 -38.09
N SER A 666 29.82 -12.99 -38.29
CA SER A 666 28.55 -12.59 -37.66
C SER A 666 28.57 -11.43 -36.63
N SER A 667 27.92 -10.30 -36.93
CA SER A 667 27.22 -9.44 -35.94
C SER A 667 26.64 -8.15 -36.56
N SER A 668 25.41 -8.20 -37.10
CA SER A 668 24.68 -6.96 -37.47
C SER A 668 23.87 -6.34 -36.31
N GLY A 669 23.85 -6.97 -35.13
CA GLY A 669 23.14 -6.45 -33.94
C GLY A 669 23.96 -5.49 -33.06
N ALA A 670 25.30 -5.59 -33.06
CA ALA A 670 26.15 -4.82 -32.16
C ALA A 670 26.42 -3.37 -32.65
N ALA A 671 26.47 -3.17 -33.97
CA ALA A 671 26.73 -1.86 -34.56
C ALA A 671 25.55 -0.87 -34.37
N THR A 672 24.31 -1.37 -34.41
CA THR A 672 23.09 -0.56 -34.25
C THR A 672 22.88 -0.14 -32.79
N ALA A 673 23.18 -1.03 -31.83
CA ALA A 673 23.16 -0.71 -30.40
C ALA A 673 24.27 0.29 -30.01
N GLY A 674 25.46 0.15 -30.61
CA GLY A 674 26.58 1.08 -30.40
C GLY A 674 26.32 2.49 -30.93
N ALA A 675 25.62 2.62 -32.06
CA ALA A 675 25.25 3.92 -32.63
C ALA A 675 24.20 4.67 -31.78
N MET A 676 23.23 3.96 -31.21
CA MET A 676 22.25 4.54 -30.27
C MET A 676 22.89 4.98 -28.94
N LEU A 677 23.91 4.24 -28.46
CA LEU A 677 24.68 4.59 -27.26
C LEU A 677 25.64 5.77 -27.44
N LYS A 678 26.12 6.03 -28.68
CA LYS A 678 27.04 7.15 -28.96
C LYS A 678 26.34 8.48 -29.21
N ALA A 679 25.12 8.45 -29.75
CA ALA A 679 24.30 9.66 -29.94
C ALA A 679 23.65 10.19 -28.63
N SER A 680 23.72 9.42 -27.54
CA SER A 680 23.04 9.70 -26.28
C SER A 680 23.89 10.47 -25.25
N ALA A 681 25.19 10.66 -25.46
CA ALA A 681 26.07 11.19 -24.42
C ALA A 681 25.97 12.72 -24.18
N SER A 682 25.48 13.52 -25.15
CA SER A 682 25.40 15.00 -25.02
C SER A 682 23.98 15.58 -25.09
N GLY A 683 22.97 14.82 -25.57
CA GLY A 683 21.58 15.30 -25.73
C GLY A 683 20.55 14.72 -24.75
N VAL A 684 20.86 13.60 -24.07
CA VAL A 684 19.91 12.87 -23.19
C VAL A 684 19.54 13.65 -21.94
N GLY A 685 20.45 14.47 -21.40
CA GLY A 685 20.19 15.25 -20.19
C GLY A 685 19.09 16.32 -20.35
N GLY A 686 18.94 16.91 -21.54
CA GLY A 686 17.96 17.96 -21.81
C GLY A 686 16.59 17.43 -22.25
N PHE A 687 16.57 16.46 -23.16
CA PHE A 687 15.34 15.86 -23.71
C PHE A 687 14.53 15.09 -22.65
N PHE A 688 15.20 14.34 -21.77
CA PHE A 688 14.53 13.59 -20.70
C PHE A 688 14.06 14.47 -19.53
N LYS A 689 14.65 15.65 -19.33
CA LYS A 689 14.33 16.53 -18.21
C LYS A 689 12.99 17.26 -18.36
N SER A 690 12.49 17.42 -19.60
CA SER A 690 11.27 18.17 -19.87
C SER A 690 10.15 17.41 -20.60
N TYR A 691 10.44 16.33 -21.36
CA TYR A 691 9.41 15.70 -22.20
C TYR A 691 9.38 14.16 -22.21
N GLY A 692 10.39 13.46 -21.66
CA GLY A 692 10.54 12.01 -21.79
C GLY A 692 9.38 11.17 -21.21
N LYS A 693 8.78 11.60 -20.09
CA LYS A 693 7.66 10.89 -19.45
C LYS A 693 6.39 10.91 -20.32
N PHE A 694 6.08 12.05 -20.94
CA PHE A 694 4.89 12.22 -21.77
C PHE A 694 4.89 11.30 -23.00
N TYR A 695 6.02 11.18 -23.70
CA TYR A 695 6.17 10.34 -24.88
C TYR A 695 6.14 8.83 -24.59
N VAL A 696 6.41 8.42 -23.35
CA VAL A 696 6.27 7.02 -22.89
C VAL A 696 4.85 6.77 -22.38
N ASP A 697 4.31 7.71 -21.60
CA ASP A 697 3.03 7.53 -20.91
C ASP A 697 1.84 7.48 -21.87
N VAL A 698 1.82 8.27 -22.95
CA VAL A 698 0.69 8.29 -23.89
C VAL A 698 0.55 6.97 -24.67
N PRO A 699 1.57 6.45 -25.37
CA PRO A 699 1.45 5.15 -26.04
C PRO A 699 1.15 4.01 -25.05
N LEU A 700 1.76 4.04 -23.87
CA LEU A 700 1.47 3.09 -22.80
C LEU A 700 0.02 3.18 -22.33
N ALA A 701 -0.51 4.39 -22.20
CA ALA A 701 -1.90 4.63 -21.81
C ALA A 701 -2.90 4.00 -22.75
N VAL A 702 -2.69 4.21 -24.04
CA VAL A 702 -3.52 3.66 -25.11
C VAL A 702 -3.42 2.15 -25.12
N THR A 703 -2.20 1.62 -24.98
CA THR A 703 -1.95 0.18 -24.94
C THR A 703 -2.70 -0.49 -23.78
N ASP A 704 -2.53 0.01 -22.56
CA ASP A 704 -3.18 -0.53 -21.36
C ASP A 704 -4.70 -0.30 -21.38
N GLY A 705 -5.18 0.85 -21.88
CA GLY A 705 -6.61 1.13 -22.04
C GLY A 705 -7.30 0.16 -23.02
N LEU A 706 -6.70 -0.07 -24.19
CA LEU A 706 -7.20 -1.05 -25.17
C LEU A 706 -7.13 -2.49 -24.64
N ARG A 707 -6.07 -2.82 -23.89
CA ARG A 707 -5.95 -4.13 -23.23
C ARG A 707 -7.09 -4.38 -22.25
N ASN A 708 -7.46 -3.36 -21.48
CA ASN A 708 -8.49 -3.48 -20.44
C ASN A 708 -9.91 -3.28 -20.98
N ALA A 709 -10.09 -2.82 -22.22
CA ALA A 709 -11.39 -2.64 -22.84
C ALA A 709 -12.35 -3.84 -22.72
N PRO A 710 -11.90 -5.11 -22.80
CA PRO A 710 -12.79 -6.27 -22.60
C PRO A 710 -13.50 -6.35 -21.24
N LYS A 711 -12.95 -5.71 -20.20
CA LYS A 711 -13.59 -5.63 -18.88
C LYS A 711 -14.92 -4.88 -18.94
N LEU A 712 -15.07 -3.92 -19.87
CA LEU A 712 -16.28 -3.11 -20.01
C LEU A 712 -17.53 -3.92 -20.41
N TYR A 713 -17.36 -5.12 -20.94
CA TYR A 713 -18.44 -6.02 -21.35
C TYR A 713 -18.35 -7.41 -20.70
N GLY A 714 -17.72 -7.46 -19.51
CA GLY A 714 -17.77 -8.59 -18.58
C GLY A 714 -16.70 -9.65 -18.79
N GLU A 715 -15.65 -9.38 -19.57
CA GLU A 715 -14.55 -10.33 -19.76
C GLU A 715 -13.43 -10.19 -18.73
N LYS A 716 -12.82 -11.33 -18.38
CA LYS A 716 -11.62 -11.37 -17.55
C LYS A 716 -10.39 -11.12 -18.44
N VAL A 717 -9.57 -10.17 -18.04
CA VAL A 717 -8.30 -9.85 -18.71
C VAL A 717 -7.16 -10.22 -17.77
N GLU A 718 -6.21 -11.01 -18.25
CA GLU A 718 -5.01 -11.34 -17.47
C GLU A 718 -4.18 -10.08 -17.15
N GLU A 719 -3.66 -10.02 -15.93
CA GLU A 719 -2.72 -8.97 -15.52
C GLU A 719 -1.34 -9.21 -16.16
N ARG A 720 -0.61 -8.14 -16.47
CA ARG A 720 0.77 -8.27 -16.96
C ARG A 720 1.76 -8.42 -15.83
N ALA A 721 2.90 -9.01 -16.17
CA ALA A 721 4.07 -8.90 -15.33
C ALA A 721 4.47 -7.41 -15.21
N PRO A 722 4.94 -6.97 -14.03
CA PRO A 722 5.43 -5.62 -13.85
C PRO A 722 6.67 -5.35 -14.71
N ILE A 723 6.73 -4.17 -15.32
CA ILE A 723 7.87 -3.76 -16.16
C ILE A 723 8.83 -3.02 -15.24
N THR A 724 10.03 -3.54 -15.01
CA THR A 724 10.99 -2.97 -14.05
C THR A 724 12.24 -2.40 -14.73
N ASP A 725 12.56 -2.90 -15.92
CA ASP A 725 13.71 -2.52 -16.72
C ASP A 725 13.46 -2.77 -18.22
N TRP A 726 14.45 -2.49 -19.06
CA TRP A 726 14.31 -2.66 -20.51
C TRP A 726 14.12 -4.13 -20.92
N LYS A 727 14.65 -5.09 -20.13
CA LYS A 727 14.55 -6.52 -20.43
C LYS A 727 13.13 -7.02 -20.17
N SER A 728 12.59 -6.71 -18.99
CA SER A 728 11.21 -7.03 -18.63
C SER A 728 10.22 -6.34 -19.57
N GLY A 729 10.47 -5.09 -19.96
CA GLY A 729 9.67 -4.38 -20.98
C GLY A 729 9.68 -5.10 -22.34
N ALA A 730 10.84 -5.57 -22.80
CA ALA A 730 10.96 -6.34 -24.04
C ALA A 730 10.25 -7.70 -23.98
N VAL A 731 10.41 -8.42 -22.87
CA VAL A 731 9.75 -9.72 -22.65
C VAL A 731 8.24 -9.55 -22.62
N GLU A 732 7.72 -8.56 -21.88
CA GLU A 732 6.28 -8.32 -21.79
C GLU A 732 5.71 -7.83 -23.12
N GLY A 733 6.44 -6.96 -23.85
CA GLY A 733 6.10 -6.57 -25.23
C GLY A 733 5.94 -7.76 -26.17
N GLY A 734 6.90 -8.69 -26.15
CA GLY A 734 6.84 -9.90 -26.97
C GLY A 734 5.72 -10.86 -26.56
N LYS A 735 5.57 -11.11 -25.25
CA LYS A 735 4.51 -11.97 -24.71
C LYS A 735 3.13 -11.43 -25.09
N HIS A 736 2.87 -10.16 -24.80
CA HIS A 736 1.60 -9.49 -25.07
C HIS A 736 1.26 -9.45 -26.56
N PHE A 737 2.27 -9.33 -27.43
CA PHE A 737 2.04 -9.39 -28.87
C PHE A 737 1.52 -10.75 -29.32
N VAL A 738 2.18 -11.82 -28.89
CA VAL A 738 1.83 -13.19 -29.28
C VAL A 738 0.46 -13.58 -28.71
N THR A 739 0.25 -13.34 -27.41
CA THR A 739 -1.02 -13.69 -26.75
C THR A 739 -2.17 -12.81 -27.24
N GLY A 740 -1.97 -11.50 -27.34
CA GLY A 740 -3.02 -10.57 -27.75
C GLY A 740 -3.47 -10.75 -29.20
N LEU A 741 -2.56 -11.09 -30.12
CA LEU A 741 -2.95 -11.48 -31.49
C LEU A 741 -3.67 -12.83 -31.50
N GLY A 742 -3.10 -13.84 -30.84
CA GLY A 742 -3.68 -15.20 -30.82
C GLY A 742 -5.10 -15.23 -30.24
N GLU A 743 -5.30 -14.60 -29.08
CA GLU A 743 -6.62 -14.49 -28.45
C GLU A 743 -7.56 -13.60 -29.25
N GLY A 744 -7.07 -12.46 -29.77
CA GLY A 744 -7.89 -11.55 -30.57
C GLY A 744 -8.53 -12.25 -31.77
N PHE A 745 -7.77 -13.07 -32.50
CA PHE A 745 -8.32 -13.87 -33.61
C PHE A 745 -9.19 -15.04 -33.13
N ALA A 746 -8.81 -15.72 -32.06
CA ALA A 746 -9.58 -16.83 -31.52
C ALA A 746 -10.97 -16.38 -31.01
N ASP A 747 -11.07 -15.20 -30.42
CA ASP A 747 -12.31 -14.66 -29.85
C ASP A 747 -13.40 -14.42 -30.90
N LEU A 748 -13.05 -14.27 -32.17
CA LEU A 748 -14.00 -14.22 -33.28
C LEU A 748 -14.84 -15.49 -33.39
N PHE A 749 -14.32 -16.62 -32.90
CA PHE A 749 -14.99 -17.93 -32.93
C PHE A 749 -15.39 -18.41 -31.53
N VAL A 750 -14.55 -18.16 -30.53
CA VAL A 750 -14.75 -18.62 -29.15
C VAL A 750 -15.92 -17.89 -28.47
N GLN A 751 -16.05 -16.58 -28.62
CA GLN A 751 -17.13 -15.80 -28.01
C GLN A 751 -18.51 -16.12 -28.59
N PRO A 752 -18.70 -16.22 -29.93
CA PRO A 752 -19.98 -16.70 -30.48
C PRO A 752 -20.33 -18.12 -30.05
N TYR A 753 -19.35 -19.02 -29.92
CA TYR A 753 -19.59 -20.38 -29.42
C TYR A 753 -20.04 -20.38 -27.95
N LYS A 754 -19.35 -19.65 -27.07
CA LYS A 754 -19.72 -19.48 -25.66
C LYS A 754 -21.11 -18.85 -25.51
N GLY A 755 -21.34 -17.75 -26.21
CA GLY A 755 -22.63 -17.07 -26.23
C GLY A 755 -23.76 -17.96 -26.75
N GLY A 756 -23.49 -18.76 -27.79
CA GLY A 756 -24.43 -19.73 -28.34
C GLY A 756 -24.80 -20.83 -27.35
N ARG A 757 -23.83 -21.32 -26.57
CA ARG A 757 -24.05 -22.30 -25.51
C ARG A 757 -24.89 -21.74 -24.36
N ASP A 758 -24.62 -20.51 -23.96
CA ASP A 758 -25.20 -19.92 -22.75
C ASP A 758 -26.55 -19.21 -23.01
N GLY A 759 -26.84 -18.81 -24.25
CA GLY A 759 -28.03 -18.02 -24.61
C GLY A 759 -28.64 -18.29 -25.99
N GLY A 760 -28.33 -19.42 -26.62
CA GLY A 760 -28.86 -19.79 -27.94
C GLY A 760 -28.47 -18.81 -29.04
N ALA A 761 -29.32 -18.63 -30.06
CA ALA A 761 -29.00 -17.77 -31.21
C ALA A 761 -28.75 -16.30 -30.83
N ALA A 762 -29.50 -15.76 -29.87
CA ALA A 762 -29.31 -14.40 -29.36
C ALA A 762 -27.96 -14.26 -28.63
N GLY A 763 -27.61 -15.26 -27.82
CA GLY A 763 -26.30 -15.31 -27.17
C GLY A 763 -25.15 -15.46 -28.18
N ALA A 764 -25.32 -16.22 -29.26
CA ALA A 764 -24.31 -16.35 -30.33
C ALA A 764 -24.07 -15.02 -31.07
N ALA A 765 -25.13 -14.25 -31.34
CA ALA A 765 -25.02 -12.93 -31.95
C ALA A 765 -24.33 -11.91 -31.02
N LEU A 766 -24.68 -11.90 -29.73
CA LEU A 766 -23.98 -11.11 -28.72
C LEU A 766 -22.50 -11.52 -28.60
N GLY A 767 -22.22 -12.82 -28.63
CA GLY A 767 -20.88 -13.38 -28.62
C GLY A 767 -20.05 -12.98 -29.84
N LEU A 768 -20.66 -12.94 -31.03
CA LEU A 768 -20.00 -12.44 -32.25
C LEU A 768 -19.63 -10.95 -32.11
N GLY A 769 -20.54 -10.13 -31.56
CA GLY A 769 -20.26 -8.72 -31.26
C GLY A 769 -19.07 -8.55 -30.30
N LYS A 770 -19.03 -9.33 -29.21
CA LYS A 770 -17.87 -9.38 -28.29
C LYS A 770 -16.59 -9.84 -28.99
N GLY A 771 -16.67 -10.87 -29.83
CA GLY A 771 -15.53 -11.41 -30.58
C GLY A 771 -14.89 -10.38 -31.52
N VAL A 772 -15.68 -9.61 -32.27
CA VAL A 772 -15.17 -8.54 -33.16
C VAL A 772 -14.54 -7.40 -32.36
N MET A 773 -15.14 -7.02 -31.23
CA MET A 773 -14.60 -5.99 -30.34
C MET A 773 -13.29 -6.43 -29.68
N ASN A 774 -13.20 -7.68 -29.21
CA ASN A 774 -11.97 -8.28 -28.67
C ASN A 774 -10.88 -8.33 -29.72
N MET A 775 -11.18 -8.82 -30.93
CA MET A 775 -10.21 -8.89 -32.02
C MET A 775 -9.60 -7.52 -32.29
N THR A 776 -10.43 -6.48 -32.37
CA THR A 776 -9.97 -5.11 -32.64
C THR A 776 -9.11 -4.58 -31.50
N THR A 777 -9.63 -4.63 -30.26
CA THR A 777 -8.97 -4.04 -29.09
C THR A 777 -7.69 -4.79 -28.69
N LYS A 778 -7.72 -6.13 -28.63
CA LYS A 778 -6.57 -6.97 -28.28
C LYS A 778 -5.46 -6.87 -29.33
N THR A 779 -5.78 -6.87 -30.63
CA THR A 779 -4.77 -6.76 -31.72
C THR A 779 -4.09 -5.39 -31.71
N MET A 780 -4.87 -4.31 -31.54
CA MET A 780 -4.30 -2.96 -31.46
C MET A 780 -3.43 -2.80 -30.21
N SER A 781 -3.89 -3.29 -29.06
CA SER A 781 -3.09 -3.30 -27.83
C SER A 781 -1.80 -4.11 -28.00
N ALA A 782 -1.88 -5.32 -28.58
CA ALA A 782 -0.74 -6.17 -28.88
C ALA A 782 0.31 -5.45 -29.74
N THR A 783 -0.15 -4.77 -30.79
CA THR A 783 0.73 -4.04 -31.72
C THR A 783 1.41 -2.85 -31.06
N LEU A 784 0.65 -2.03 -30.31
CA LEU A 784 1.20 -0.89 -29.60
C LEU A 784 2.14 -1.32 -28.45
N GLY A 785 1.85 -2.45 -27.81
CA GLY A 785 2.64 -3.01 -26.71
C GLY A 785 4.09 -3.35 -27.08
N ILE A 786 4.38 -3.68 -28.34
CA ILE A 786 5.75 -3.90 -28.83
C ILE A 786 6.62 -2.63 -28.66
N VAL A 787 6.02 -1.45 -28.73
CA VAL A 787 6.75 -0.18 -28.58
C VAL A 787 6.59 0.37 -27.17
N ALA A 788 5.37 0.35 -26.65
CA ALA A 788 5.03 0.96 -25.37
C ALA A 788 5.75 0.30 -24.18
N TYR A 789 5.71 -1.03 -24.06
CA TYR A 789 6.30 -1.73 -22.92
C TYR A 789 7.84 -1.68 -22.90
N PRO A 790 8.57 -1.88 -24.03
CA PRO A 790 10.02 -1.67 -24.04
C PRO A 790 10.39 -0.20 -23.80
N GLY A 791 9.63 0.75 -24.35
CA GLY A 791 9.82 2.17 -24.09
C GLY A 791 9.72 2.52 -22.60
N GLN A 792 8.72 1.98 -21.91
CA GLN A 792 8.58 2.10 -20.46
C GLN A 792 9.77 1.47 -19.71
N GLY A 793 10.20 0.27 -20.12
CA GLY A 793 11.36 -0.40 -19.54
C GLY A 793 12.67 0.37 -19.70
N ILE A 794 12.90 0.99 -20.86
CA ILE A 794 14.05 1.87 -21.12
C ILE A 794 13.99 3.09 -20.21
N TYR A 795 12.82 3.75 -20.11
CA TYR A 795 12.64 4.88 -19.21
C TYR A 795 12.96 4.51 -17.75
N LYS A 796 12.43 3.39 -17.24
CA LYS A 796 12.73 2.90 -15.89
C LYS A 796 14.22 2.60 -15.71
N SER A 797 14.89 2.04 -16.72
CA SER A 797 16.33 1.75 -16.68
C SER A 797 17.18 3.04 -16.59
N ILE A 798 16.86 4.05 -17.42
CA ILE A 798 17.53 5.34 -17.42
C ILE A 798 17.28 6.07 -16.09
N ARG A 799 16.02 6.09 -15.63
CA ARG A 799 15.67 6.70 -14.35
C ARG A 799 16.44 6.06 -13.21
N THR A 800 16.49 4.73 -13.14
CA THR A 800 17.22 3.99 -12.10
C THR A 800 18.71 4.35 -12.09
N ALA A 801 19.31 4.60 -13.26
CA ALA A 801 20.70 5.04 -13.35
C ALA A 801 20.88 6.49 -12.84
N VAL A 802 19.97 7.41 -13.19
CA VAL A 802 20.06 8.84 -12.83
C VAL A 802 19.65 9.12 -11.38
N LYS A 803 18.62 8.43 -10.88
CA LYS A 803 18.01 8.61 -9.56
C LYS A 803 18.51 7.55 -8.59
N SER A 804 19.80 7.62 -8.27
CA SER A 804 20.50 6.59 -7.50
C SER A 804 20.96 7.04 -6.12
N LYS A 805 20.79 8.31 -5.73
CA LYS A 805 21.30 8.87 -4.46
C LYS A 805 20.78 8.08 -3.25
N THR A 806 19.48 7.82 -3.21
CA THR A 806 18.82 7.10 -2.12
C THR A 806 19.34 5.67 -2.02
N ARG A 807 19.51 4.99 -3.15
CA ARG A 807 20.10 3.64 -3.20
C ARG A 807 21.53 3.61 -2.65
N HIS A 808 22.34 4.61 -2.98
CA HIS A 808 23.70 4.73 -2.44
C HIS A 808 23.69 5.00 -0.93
N ASN A 809 22.78 5.84 -0.43
CA ASN A 809 22.63 6.11 1.00
C ASN A 809 22.22 4.87 1.78
N ILE A 810 21.26 4.08 1.27
CA ILE A 810 20.87 2.79 1.87
C ILE A 810 22.05 1.82 1.88
N ALA A 811 22.76 1.70 0.76
CA ALA A 811 23.94 0.84 0.65
C ALA A 811 25.03 1.23 1.67
N ALA A 812 25.32 2.53 1.80
CA ALA A 812 26.27 3.04 2.78
C ALA A 812 25.83 2.80 4.22
N ALA A 813 24.55 2.98 4.54
CA ALA A 813 23.99 2.70 5.86
C ALA A 813 24.10 1.20 6.21
N ARG A 814 23.79 0.31 5.26
CA ARG A 814 23.92 -1.16 5.42
C ARG A 814 25.37 -1.58 5.67
N LEU A 815 26.33 -0.96 4.98
CA LEU A 815 27.76 -1.23 5.20
C LEU A 815 28.22 -0.74 6.58
N ARG A 816 27.85 0.48 6.96
CA ARG A 816 28.18 1.05 8.28
C ARG A 816 27.62 0.22 9.42
N GLU A 817 26.38 -0.26 9.29
CA GLU A 817 25.80 -1.19 10.27
C GLU A 817 26.53 -2.55 10.27
N GLY A 818 26.87 -3.09 9.10
CA GLY A 818 27.66 -4.31 8.98
C GLY A 818 29.00 -4.24 9.73
N GLU A 819 29.75 -3.15 9.53
CA GLU A 819 31.01 -2.87 10.25
C GLU A 819 30.79 -2.80 11.77
N TYR A 820 29.75 -2.10 12.21
CA TYR A 820 29.40 -2.00 13.63
C TYR A 820 29.07 -3.37 14.23
N LEU A 821 28.28 -4.20 13.54
CA LEU A 821 27.92 -5.55 13.99
C LEU A 821 29.14 -6.47 14.06
N THR A 822 30.05 -6.38 13.10
CA THR A 822 31.30 -7.18 13.09
C THR A 822 32.19 -6.83 14.28
N ARG A 823 32.37 -5.54 14.58
CA ARG A 823 33.22 -5.09 15.71
C ARG A 823 32.64 -5.42 17.08
N ASN A 824 31.32 -5.44 17.21
CA ASN A 824 30.61 -5.61 18.50
C ASN A 824 30.08 -7.03 18.73
N SER A 825 30.52 -8.03 17.96
CA SER A 825 30.12 -9.42 18.16
C SER A 825 31.31 -10.36 18.20
N GLN A 826 31.25 -11.37 19.08
CA GLN A 826 32.21 -12.46 19.09
C GLN A 826 31.85 -13.42 17.96
N VAL A 827 32.61 -13.40 16.87
CA VAL A 827 32.43 -14.31 15.73
C VAL A 827 33.76 -14.94 15.35
N ASP A 828 33.72 -16.24 15.09
CA ASP A 828 34.80 -16.95 14.44
C ASP A 828 34.87 -16.54 12.96
N VAL A 829 35.70 -15.53 12.69
CA VAL A 829 35.94 -15.02 11.34
C VAL A 829 36.46 -16.12 10.42
N GLN A 830 37.29 -17.04 10.90
CA GLN A 830 37.85 -18.09 10.07
C GLN A 830 36.77 -19.06 9.60
N ALA A 831 35.83 -19.44 10.48
CA ALA A 831 34.68 -20.26 10.11
C ALA A 831 33.82 -19.60 9.02
N VAL A 832 33.62 -18.28 9.08
CA VAL A 832 32.90 -17.50 8.05
C VAL A 832 33.60 -17.59 6.70
N LEU A 833 34.92 -17.38 6.66
CA LEU A 833 35.71 -17.43 5.44
C LEU A 833 35.70 -18.83 4.81
N VAL A 834 35.83 -19.88 5.63
CA VAL A 834 35.74 -21.28 5.19
C VAL A 834 34.37 -21.58 4.62
N LYS A 835 33.29 -21.19 5.32
CA LYS A 835 31.91 -21.42 4.87
C LYS A 835 31.62 -20.71 3.55
N PHE A 836 32.10 -19.48 3.39
CA PHE A 836 31.99 -18.75 2.13
C PHE A 836 32.71 -19.47 0.98
N ASP A 837 33.94 -19.93 1.21
CA ASP A 837 34.71 -20.68 0.20
C ASP A 837 34.02 -22.01 -0.15
N GLU A 838 33.43 -22.72 0.83
CA GLU A 838 32.64 -23.93 0.60
C GLU A 838 31.42 -23.67 -0.28
N LEU A 839 30.61 -22.65 0.03
CA LEU A 839 29.43 -22.26 -0.75
C LEU A 839 29.83 -21.86 -2.18
N CYS A 840 31.01 -21.24 -2.34
CA CYS A 840 31.60 -20.97 -3.64
C CYS A 840 32.05 -22.24 -4.38
N ARG A 841 32.54 -23.29 -3.69
CA ARG A 841 33.11 -24.53 -4.28
C ARG A 841 32.10 -25.66 -4.57
N THR A 842 31.02 -25.82 -3.80
CA THR A 842 30.16 -27.03 -3.70
C THR A 842 29.36 -27.48 -4.95
N GLN A 843 29.68 -27.03 -6.17
CA GLN A 843 29.19 -27.70 -7.39
C GLN A 843 30.24 -27.96 -8.47
N GLU A 844 31.48 -27.49 -8.33
CA GLU A 844 32.56 -27.88 -9.26
C GLU A 844 32.91 -29.37 -9.10
N SER A 845 32.76 -29.94 -7.89
CA SER A 845 33.03 -31.36 -7.64
C SER A 845 31.97 -32.33 -8.18
N LYS A 846 30.72 -31.91 -8.45
CA LYS A 846 29.74 -32.80 -9.11
C LYS A 846 30.02 -32.99 -10.60
N LYS A 847 30.69 -32.04 -11.26
CA LYS A 847 31.21 -32.22 -12.63
C LYS A 847 32.56 -32.92 -12.66
N GLY A 848 33.40 -32.72 -11.65
CA GLY A 848 34.67 -33.45 -11.51
C GLY A 848 34.48 -34.94 -11.21
N ARG A 849 33.54 -35.30 -10.33
CA ARG A 849 33.34 -36.69 -9.88
C ARG A 849 32.66 -37.57 -10.94
N ALA A 850 31.75 -37.00 -11.73
CA ALA A 850 31.17 -37.67 -12.91
C ALA A 850 32.17 -37.82 -14.08
N ALA A 851 33.22 -36.99 -14.14
CA ALA A 851 34.28 -37.13 -15.13
C ALA A 851 35.37 -38.14 -14.70
N THR A 852 35.58 -38.35 -13.40
CA THR A 852 36.47 -39.41 -12.89
C THR A 852 35.81 -40.78 -12.80
N GLU A 853 34.50 -40.88 -12.58
CA GLU A 853 33.80 -42.19 -12.59
C GLU A 853 33.59 -42.74 -14.02
N ASN A 854 33.53 -41.87 -15.04
CA ASN A 854 33.50 -42.30 -16.45
C ASN A 854 34.87 -42.62 -17.05
N ASN A 855 35.97 -42.48 -16.29
CA ASN A 855 37.34 -42.74 -16.79
C ASN A 855 38.04 -43.92 -16.08
N VAL A 856 37.33 -44.63 -15.20
CA VAL A 856 37.86 -45.84 -14.52
C VAL A 856 37.13 -47.13 -14.97
N GLY A 857 36.06 -47.03 -15.77
CA GLY A 857 35.33 -48.19 -16.31
C GLY A 857 35.85 -48.74 -17.65
N GLY A 858 37.00 -48.27 -18.15
CA GLY A 858 37.48 -48.55 -19.51
C GLY A 858 38.79 -49.35 -19.59
N SER A 859 39.14 -50.13 -18.57
CA SER A 859 40.28 -51.05 -18.65
C SER A 859 40.26 -52.08 -17.53
N GLN A 860 39.51 -53.17 -17.70
CA GLN A 860 39.87 -54.56 -17.37
C GLN A 860 38.64 -55.47 -17.42
N GLN A 861 38.70 -56.42 -18.37
CA GLN A 861 37.99 -57.70 -18.52
C GLN A 861 36.45 -57.73 -18.52
#